data_AF-A0A094DD17-F1
#
_entry.id   AF-A0A094DD17-F1
#
_cell.length_a   1.000
_cell.length_b   1.000
_cell.length_c   1.000
_cell.angle_alpha   90.00
_cell.angle_beta   90.00
_cell.angle_gamma   90.00
#
_symmetry.space_group_name_H-M   'P 1'
#
loop_
_entity.id
_entity.type
_entity.pdbx_description
1 polymer ?
#
loop_
_entity_poly.entity_id
_entity_poly.type
_entity_poly.pdbx_seq_one_letter_code
_entity_poly.pdbx_strand_id
1 'polypeptide(L)'
;MNSTRKTPLRVAIIGIGHRGYKTHFLSCHENSRLFTVIAVCDIQEAARTKFSDKHPNIPAYSLLPDLLSKHKPDFAIVCLPHKYHLECCKTLAAAGVAILKEKPVADSFEEFEELCNLPVKIGITFQKRFEPRYRSIESLLPQIGQVASFRATLAASIYDLDATWRAEHDVGTTEDLGCHMLDIVVSLFGRPSSLTAHNAKGIRTDQTYGGDDISNISMNFGEGPSLRIGHVHLSRVAHIDEESLLITGTNGSLVLRGKNVIMTDTTGAETFSFKDTSTKSFTVRSMLQQFSSWIQDKPEAAEFPTSIHRMEDHVRIMDALRLSYSSPGTTEVLRLSKPKLEADLGGEHHVWPLLSKQTEDAVVKQMHSSLSIYNRSDIYEVFEDRWRKMHNLQHALVCSSGTIAIFHMFEALDLRPGDEILCPVYTFFATATPILQFGAIPVFCDSLEDGNLDPAEIIKRSTPRTKAIIVTHMWGLPCQMQEIVDNAKKVNGGIKVLEDCSHAHNAMIDGKLVGTWGDMAAWSLQAKKNLTGGQAGVFATNSTDYYSRAILHGHFNKRAKQEVPQDHPLRKFWLTGLGLNMRAHPLAIAIANQQLDMFPSHEKYRQAYADYIVSRLSAIPFLKMPVVRSSRTDRHAWYALVMQFDADKAPGEVTREEFVKKLKDRGLKEVDIPKSTGLLNELPLFTHSHEAIPRYGSKPWHKHQPNENFPRALTFFDRAIKLPMWATANDRPIVEHYVAEFLSVAEELLEHSLAETQKAVPVAYEIEQPIFLAKL
;
A
#
# COMPACT_ATOMS: atom_id res chain seq x y z
N MET A 1 -19.70 -37.77 -4.81
CA MET A 1 -18.29 -37.84 -5.26
C MET A 1 -17.44 -36.95 -4.35
N ASN A 2 -16.50 -37.58 -3.64
CA ASN A 2 -15.40 -37.05 -2.81
C ASN A 2 -15.64 -35.84 -1.89
N SER A 3 -16.27 -36.08 -0.74
CA SER A 3 -16.04 -35.28 0.47
C SER A 3 -14.68 -35.66 1.06
N THR A 4 -13.61 -34.97 0.68
CA THR A 4 -12.33 -35.03 1.39
C THR A 4 -12.57 -34.54 2.81
N ARG A 5 -12.48 -35.42 3.82
CA ARG A 5 -12.43 -35.03 5.24
C ARG A 5 -11.29 -34.02 5.41
N LYS A 6 -11.63 -32.76 5.67
CA LYS A 6 -10.63 -31.71 5.96
C LYS A 6 -9.94 -32.04 7.28
N THR A 7 -8.62 -32.06 7.27
CA THR A 7 -7.80 -32.22 8.48
C THR A 7 -8.05 -31.03 9.42
N PRO A 8 -8.33 -31.24 10.72
CA PRO A 8 -8.47 -30.16 11.69
C PRO A 8 -7.19 -29.32 11.79
N LEU A 9 -7.34 -28.02 12.04
CA LEU A 9 -6.20 -27.13 12.29
C LEU A 9 -5.54 -27.44 13.64
N ARG A 10 -4.22 -27.47 13.65
CA ARG A 10 -3.41 -27.76 14.82
C ARG A 10 -3.21 -26.49 15.63
N VAL A 11 -3.58 -26.52 16.90
CA VAL A 11 -3.60 -25.34 17.77
C VAL A 11 -2.68 -25.55 18.96
N ALA A 12 -1.88 -24.53 19.30
CA ALA A 12 -1.17 -24.45 20.57
C ALA A 12 -1.83 -23.42 21.50
N ILE A 13 -1.94 -23.71 22.79
CA ILE A 13 -2.42 -22.76 23.79
C ILE A 13 -1.24 -22.33 24.68
N ILE A 14 -0.93 -21.04 24.69
CA ILE A 14 0.18 -20.48 25.46
C ILE A 14 -0.39 -19.70 26.64
N GLY A 15 -0.21 -20.21 27.86
CA GLY A 15 -0.90 -19.79 29.08
C GLY A 15 -2.20 -20.56 29.27
N ILE A 16 -2.25 -21.49 30.24
CA ILE A 16 -3.41 -22.33 30.56
C ILE A 16 -4.09 -21.91 31.87
N GLY A 17 -3.92 -20.65 32.26
CA GLY A 17 -4.70 -20.01 33.31
C GLY A 17 -6.21 -19.98 33.00
N HIS A 18 -6.99 -19.27 33.80
CA HIS A 18 -8.46 -19.32 33.71
C HIS A 18 -9.02 -19.06 32.29
N ARG A 19 -8.52 -18.03 31.59
CA ARG A 19 -8.97 -17.70 30.23
C ARG A 19 -8.46 -18.70 29.19
N GLY A 20 -7.16 -19.02 29.25
CA GLY A 20 -6.55 -20.03 28.40
C GLY A 20 -7.28 -21.37 28.46
N TYR A 21 -7.57 -21.88 29.66
CA TYR A 21 -8.27 -23.15 29.84
C TYR A 21 -9.77 -23.04 29.56
N LYS A 22 -10.52 -22.22 30.33
CA LYS A 22 -11.99 -22.26 30.30
C LYS A 22 -12.59 -21.63 29.05
N THR A 23 -11.89 -20.72 28.38
CA THR A 23 -12.42 -20.02 27.20
C THR A 23 -11.86 -20.62 25.92
N HIS A 24 -10.54 -20.65 25.76
CA HIS A 24 -9.93 -21.00 24.47
C HIS A 24 -9.70 -22.49 24.30
N PHE A 25 -9.03 -23.13 25.26
CA PHE A 25 -8.75 -24.57 25.20
C PHE A 25 -10.03 -25.39 25.06
N LEU A 26 -11.03 -25.20 25.93
CA LEU A 26 -12.29 -25.94 25.83
C LEU A 26 -13.01 -25.67 24.50
N SER A 27 -13.05 -24.43 24.01
CA SER A 27 -13.69 -24.11 22.72
C SER A 27 -13.01 -24.78 21.52
N CYS A 28 -11.67 -24.92 21.56
CA CYS A 28 -10.94 -25.68 20.55
C CYS A 28 -11.14 -27.19 20.72
N HIS A 29 -11.04 -27.69 21.95
CA HIS A 29 -11.10 -29.13 22.27
C HIS A 29 -12.48 -29.75 21.99
N GLU A 30 -13.56 -29.05 22.34
CA GLU A 30 -14.94 -29.47 22.08
C GLU A 30 -15.28 -29.42 20.57
N ASN A 31 -14.51 -28.68 19.77
CA ASN A 31 -14.70 -28.52 18.33
C ASN A 31 -13.64 -29.29 17.53
N SER A 32 -13.48 -30.57 17.86
CA SER A 32 -12.49 -31.49 17.29
C SER A 32 -12.58 -31.68 15.77
N ARG A 33 -13.71 -31.31 15.16
CA ARG A 33 -13.88 -31.29 13.70
C ARG A 33 -13.08 -30.19 13.00
N LEU A 34 -12.85 -29.08 13.68
CA LEU A 34 -12.15 -27.91 13.14
C LEU A 34 -10.77 -27.71 13.74
N PHE A 35 -10.58 -28.12 15.00
CA PHE A 35 -9.35 -27.89 15.75
C PHE A 35 -8.82 -29.16 16.38
N THR A 36 -7.51 -29.27 16.50
CA THR A 36 -6.82 -30.25 17.33
C THR A 36 -5.80 -29.50 18.16
N VAL A 37 -6.01 -29.44 19.47
CA VAL A 37 -5.01 -28.85 20.38
C VAL A 37 -3.85 -29.84 20.49
N ILE A 38 -2.70 -29.49 19.90
CA ILE A 38 -1.55 -30.40 19.78
C ILE A 38 -0.59 -30.30 20.97
N ALA A 39 -0.58 -29.16 21.66
CA ALA A 39 0.26 -28.92 22.82
C ALA A 39 -0.22 -27.68 23.60
N VAL A 40 0.15 -27.61 24.87
CA VAL A 40 -0.01 -26.40 25.69
C VAL A 40 1.33 -25.99 26.29
N CYS A 41 1.49 -24.70 26.58
CA CYS A 41 2.68 -24.17 27.24
C CYS A 41 2.29 -23.27 28.40
N ASP A 42 2.85 -23.50 29.59
CA ASP A 42 2.66 -22.62 30.75
C ASP A 42 3.87 -22.75 31.68
N ILE A 43 4.37 -21.64 32.21
CA ILE A 43 5.55 -21.65 33.09
C ILE A 43 5.23 -22.24 34.47
N GLN A 44 3.96 -22.21 34.91
CA GLN A 44 3.57 -22.70 36.22
C GLN A 44 3.40 -24.22 36.23
N GLU A 45 4.21 -24.91 37.03
CA GLU A 45 4.16 -26.37 37.16
C GLU A 45 2.81 -26.89 37.66
N ALA A 46 2.21 -26.20 38.63
CA ALA A 46 0.88 -26.56 39.15
C ALA A 46 -0.20 -26.51 38.06
N ALA A 47 -0.15 -25.50 37.18
CA ALA A 47 -1.08 -25.37 36.07
C ALA A 47 -0.91 -26.51 35.05
N ARG A 48 0.35 -26.84 34.71
CA ARG A 48 0.67 -27.97 33.81
C ARG A 48 0.23 -29.31 34.38
N THR A 49 0.54 -29.58 35.65
CA THR A 49 0.18 -30.84 36.33
C THR A 49 -1.33 -31.04 36.31
N LYS A 50 -2.09 -30.02 36.76
CA LYS A 50 -3.56 -30.05 36.77
C LYS A 50 -4.16 -30.21 35.37
N PHE A 51 -3.50 -29.68 34.34
CA PHE A 51 -3.91 -29.84 32.95
C PHE A 51 -3.65 -31.27 32.46
N SER A 52 -2.44 -31.80 32.69
CA SER A 52 -2.05 -33.15 32.31
C SER A 52 -2.87 -34.24 33.00
N ASP A 53 -3.27 -34.04 34.26
CA ASP A 53 -4.17 -34.96 34.98
C ASP A 53 -5.53 -35.10 34.27
N LYS A 54 -6.02 -34.01 33.68
CA LYS A 54 -7.31 -33.98 32.96
C LYS A 54 -7.19 -34.37 31.50
N HIS A 55 -6.06 -34.08 30.87
CA HIS A 55 -5.82 -34.23 29.43
C HIS A 55 -4.49 -34.94 29.18
N PRO A 56 -4.33 -36.21 29.60
CA PRO A 56 -3.04 -36.91 29.58
C PRO A 56 -2.48 -37.11 28.16
N ASN A 57 -3.33 -36.99 27.14
CA ASN A 57 -2.96 -37.17 25.74
C ASN A 57 -2.47 -35.87 25.06
N ILE A 58 -2.47 -34.73 25.76
CA ILE A 58 -2.01 -33.45 25.21
C ILE A 58 -0.74 -33.03 25.96
N PRO A 59 0.41 -32.96 25.29
CA PRO A 59 1.66 -32.62 25.96
C PRO A 59 1.66 -31.17 26.47
N ALA A 60 2.17 -30.98 27.69
CA ALA A 60 2.32 -29.69 28.35
C ALA A 60 3.80 -29.33 28.51
N TYR A 61 4.20 -28.15 28.05
CA TYR A 61 5.57 -27.66 28.06
C TYR A 61 5.74 -26.49 29.02
N SER A 62 6.91 -26.41 29.66
CA SER A 62 7.30 -25.25 30.48
C SER A 62 7.85 -24.08 29.65
N LEU A 63 8.43 -24.37 28.49
CA LEU A 63 9.07 -23.38 27.61
C LEU A 63 8.49 -23.47 26.20
N LEU A 64 8.20 -22.30 25.62
CA LEU A 64 7.65 -22.18 24.27
C LEU A 64 8.60 -22.73 23.18
N PRO A 65 9.93 -22.48 23.22
CA PRO A 65 10.86 -23.10 22.27
C PRO A 65 10.81 -24.63 22.26
N ASP A 66 10.65 -25.27 23.41
CA ASP A 66 10.55 -26.74 23.51
C ASP A 66 9.28 -27.25 22.82
N LEU A 67 8.16 -26.56 23.01
CA LEU A 67 6.90 -26.86 22.31
C LEU A 67 7.12 -26.76 20.79
N LEU A 68 7.67 -25.64 20.32
CA LEU A 68 7.87 -25.37 18.88
C LEU A 68 8.92 -26.28 18.22
N SER A 69 9.87 -26.81 18.99
CA SER A 69 10.85 -27.78 18.49
C SER A 69 10.24 -29.15 18.18
N LYS A 70 9.15 -29.52 18.87
CA LYS A 70 8.49 -30.83 18.75
C LYS A 70 7.17 -30.77 18.00
N HIS A 71 6.55 -29.60 17.94
CA HIS A 71 5.22 -29.38 17.41
C HIS A 71 5.19 -28.21 16.45
N LYS A 72 4.42 -28.34 15.37
CA LYS A 72 4.20 -27.26 14.40
C LYS A 72 2.71 -26.86 14.40
N PRO A 73 2.28 -25.93 15.25
CA PRO A 73 0.90 -25.45 15.23
C PRO A 73 0.63 -24.63 13.96
N ASP A 74 -0.61 -24.67 13.46
CA ASP A 74 -1.06 -23.80 12.38
C ASP A 74 -1.34 -22.38 12.91
N PHE A 75 -1.81 -22.29 14.16
CA PHE A 75 -1.83 -21.05 14.93
C PHE A 75 -1.72 -21.31 16.43
N ALA A 76 -1.32 -20.28 17.18
CA ALA A 76 -1.26 -20.31 18.63
C ALA A 76 -2.19 -19.26 19.24
N ILE A 77 -2.83 -19.62 20.37
CA ILE A 77 -3.62 -18.68 21.17
C ILE A 77 -2.78 -18.25 22.37
N VAL A 78 -2.50 -16.95 22.47
CA VAL A 78 -1.66 -16.37 23.53
C VAL A 78 -2.55 -15.82 24.63
N CYS A 79 -2.44 -16.39 25.84
CA CYS A 79 -3.25 -16.12 27.03
C CYS A 79 -2.35 -15.85 28.23
N LEU A 80 -1.36 -14.98 28.05
CA LEU A 80 -0.38 -14.61 29.07
C LEU A 80 -0.74 -13.26 29.73
N PRO A 81 -0.11 -12.89 30.85
CA PRO A 81 -0.09 -11.50 31.30
C PRO A 81 0.50 -10.58 30.22
N HIS A 82 -0.02 -9.35 30.12
CA HIS A 82 0.18 -8.48 28.94
C HIS A 82 1.66 -8.19 28.63
N LYS A 83 2.47 -7.93 29.67
CA LYS A 83 3.92 -7.69 29.57
C LYS A 83 4.74 -8.79 28.86
N TYR A 84 4.18 -9.99 28.71
CA TYR A 84 4.85 -11.12 28.04
C TYR A 84 4.35 -11.34 26.61
N HIS A 85 3.37 -10.57 26.16
CA HIS A 85 2.75 -10.77 24.87
C HIS A 85 3.72 -10.53 23.70
N LEU A 86 4.41 -9.38 23.67
CA LEU A 86 5.31 -9.04 22.57
C LEU A 86 6.38 -10.11 22.32
N GLU A 87 7.10 -10.52 23.36
CA GLU A 87 8.18 -11.51 23.24
C GLU A 87 7.64 -12.91 22.88
N CYS A 88 6.47 -13.28 23.40
CA CYS A 88 5.78 -14.50 22.98
C CYS A 88 5.40 -14.44 21.50
N CYS A 89 4.86 -13.31 21.03
CA CYS A 89 4.49 -13.10 19.64
C CYS A 89 5.71 -13.14 18.71
N LYS A 90 6.83 -12.50 19.09
CA LYS A 90 8.10 -12.58 18.34
C LYS A 90 8.58 -14.02 18.18
N THR A 91 8.52 -14.80 19.27
CA THR A 91 8.93 -16.23 19.25
C THR A 91 8.04 -17.07 18.33
N LEU A 92 6.71 -16.86 18.36
CA LEU A 92 5.76 -17.54 17.48
C LEU A 92 5.92 -17.11 16.02
N ALA A 93 6.12 -15.82 15.76
CA ALA A 93 6.33 -15.26 14.44
C ALA A 93 7.60 -15.79 13.79
N ALA A 94 8.70 -15.92 14.55
CA ALA A 94 9.94 -16.53 14.08
C ALA A 94 9.76 -18.00 13.66
N ALA A 95 8.80 -18.71 14.26
CA ALA A 95 8.41 -20.07 13.87
C ALA A 95 7.35 -20.13 12.75
N GLY A 96 6.93 -18.97 12.21
CA GLY A 96 5.92 -18.87 11.15
C GLY A 96 4.50 -19.25 11.61
N VAL A 97 4.21 -19.13 12.91
CA VAL A 97 2.92 -19.51 13.51
C VAL A 97 2.01 -18.30 13.57
N ALA A 98 0.78 -18.41 13.03
CA ALA A 98 -0.22 -17.35 13.16
C ALA A 98 -0.70 -17.21 14.61
N ILE A 99 -1.12 -16.01 15.01
CA ILE A 99 -1.30 -15.65 16.42
C ILE A 99 -2.70 -15.12 16.67
N LEU A 100 -3.42 -15.72 17.63
CA LEU A 100 -4.62 -15.14 18.22
C LEU A 100 -4.31 -14.73 19.66
N LYS A 101 -4.16 -13.43 19.89
CA LYS A 101 -3.64 -12.87 21.13
C LYS A 101 -4.75 -12.34 22.02
N GLU A 102 -4.65 -12.63 23.32
CA GLU A 102 -5.51 -12.02 24.32
C GLU A 102 -5.31 -10.51 24.44
N LYS A 103 -6.40 -9.82 24.75
CA LYS A 103 -6.40 -8.37 24.99
C LYS A 103 -5.45 -7.98 26.14
N PRO A 104 -4.99 -6.72 26.24
CA PRO A 104 -5.23 -5.58 25.34
C PRO A 104 -4.52 -5.76 24.00
N VAL A 105 -4.72 -4.85 23.05
CA VAL A 105 -4.06 -4.89 21.74
C VAL A 105 -2.54 -4.75 21.89
N ALA A 106 -2.09 -3.75 22.63
CA ALA A 106 -0.71 -3.47 23.01
C ALA A 106 -0.69 -2.59 24.27
N ASP A 107 0.41 -2.60 25.03
CA ASP A 107 0.59 -1.75 26.20
C ASP A 107 1.05 -0.34 25.83
N SER A 108 1.69 -0.15 24.67
CA SER A 108 1.99 1.18 24.09
C SER A 108 1.80 1.21 22.57
N PHE A 109 1.89 2.40 21.97
CA PHE A 109 1.85 2.54 20.52
C PHE A 109 3.09 1.94 19.85
N GLU A 110 4.26 2.02 20.49
CA GLU A 110 5.50 1.40 20.01
C GLU A 110 5.39 -0.14 19.98
N GLU A 111 4.84 -0.75 21.04
CA GLU A 111 4.58 -2.20 21.03
C GLU A 111 3.60 -2.57 19.92
N PHE A 112 2.58 -1.74 19.68
CA PHE A 112 1.63 -1.96 18.59
C PHE A 112 2.31 -1.96 17.22
N GLU A 113 3.23 -1.02 16.96
CA GLU A 113 4.00 -0.98 15.71
C GLU A 113 4.90 -2.21 15.58
N GLU A 114 5.56 -2.64 16.67
CA GLU A 114 6.35 -3.87 16.66
C GLU A 114 5.50 -5.10 16.32
N LEU A 115 4.31 -5.23 16.92
CA LEU A 115 3.38 -6.32 16.63
C LEU A 115 2.89 -6.30 15.17
N CYS A 116 2.62 -5.12 14.60
CA CYS A 116 2.24 -4.99 13.19
C CYS A 116 3.35 -5.40 12.21
N ASN A 117 4.61 -5.22 12.61
CA ASN A 117 5.77 -5.54 11.77
C ASN A 117 6.15 -7.03 11.77
N LEU A 118 5.53 -7.86 12.62
CA LEU A 118 5.79 -9.29 12.63
C LEU A 118 5.26 -9.96 11.35
N PRO A 119 6.04 -10.86 10.70
CA PRO A 119 5.70 -11.44 9.40
C PRO A 119 4.67 -12.59 9.48
N VAL A 120 3.66 -12.45 10.35
CA VAL A 120 2.58 -13.44 10.54
C VAL A 120 1.24 -12.75 10.75
N LYS A 121 0.15 -13.48 10.52
CA LYS A 121 -1.21 -13.00 10.80
C LYS A 121 -1.46 -12.96 12.31
N ILE A 122 -1.80 -11.78 12.83
CA ILE A 122 -2.13 -11.57 14.25
C ILE A 122 -3.56 -11.07 14.39
N GLY A 123 -4.37 -11.76 15.20
CA GLY A 123 -5.72 -11.37 15.60
C GLY A 123 -5.80 -11.09 17.09
N ILE A 124 -6.72 -10.22 17.49
CA ILE A 124 -7.00 -9.86 18.89
C ILE A 124 -8.34 -10.46 19.33
N THR A 125 -8.41 -11.00 20.54
CA THR A 125 -9.59 -11.67 21.11
C THR A 125 -10.72 -10.71 21.57
N PHE A 126 -11.06 -9.70 20.78
CA PHE A 126 -12.25 -8.88 21.04
C PHE A 126 -13.54 -9.62 20.66
N GLN A 127 -13.95 -10.53 21.54
CA GLN A 127 -15.07 -11.45 21.35
C GLN A 127 -16.40 -10.74 21.05
N LYS A 128 -16.62 -9.52 21.59
CA LYS A 128 -17.87 -8.77 21.40
C LYS A 128 -18.17 -8.47 19.93
N ARG A 129 -17.16 -8.30 19.07
CA ARG A 129 -17.30 -8.13 17.60
C ARG A 129 -17.95 -9.32 16.89
N PHE A 130 -18.00 -10.47 17.56
CA PHE A 130 -18.56 -11.72 17.05
C PHE A 130 -19.91 -12.06 17.68
N GLU A 131 -20.43 -11.22 18.58
CA GLU A 131 -21.74 -11.42 19.17
C GLU A 131 -22.84 -10.90 18.21
N PRO A 132 -23.90 -11.68 17.98
CA PRO A 132 -24.99 -11.28 17.09
C PRO A 132 -25.61 -9.92 17.41
N ARG A 133 -25.72 -9.55 18.71
CA ARG A 133 -26.27 -8.25 19.13
C ARG A 133 -25.47 -7.05 18.66
N TYR A 134 -24.15 -7.14 18.58
CA TYR A 134 -23.32 -6.02 18.10
C TYR A 134 -23.29 -5.99 16.58
N ARG A 135 -23.28 -7.16 15.93
CA ARG A 135 -23.40 -7.26 14.46
C ARG A 135 -24.75 -6.75 13.95
N SER A 136 -25.84 -7.00 14.67
CA SER A 136 -27.14 -6.45 14.32
C SER A 136 -27.12 -4.93 14.41
N ILE A 137 -26.50 -4.34 15.44
CA ILE A 137 -26.36 -2.88 15.54
C ILE A 137 -25.59 -2.32 14.34
N GLU A 138 -24.45 -2.92 13.97
CA GLU A 138 -23.65 -2.53 12.80
C GLU A 138 -24.49 -2.56 11.51
N SER A 139 -25.32 -3.60 11.32
CA SER A 139 -26.19 -3.74 10.15
C SER A 139 -27.40 -2.78 10.13
N LEU A 140 -27.90 -2.39 11.30
CA LEU A 140 -29.08 -1.53 11.44
C LEU A 140 -28.72 -0.04 11.49
N LEU A 141 -27.46 0.29 11.77
CA LEU A 141 -26.98 1.66 11.91
C LEU A 141 -27.38 2.60 10.76
N PRO A 142 -27.36 2.17 9.47
CA PRO A 142 -27.80 3.03 8.36
C PRO A 142 -29.29 3.39 8.41
N GLN A 143 -30.13 2.57 9.06
CA GLN A 143 -31.59 2.75 9.05
C GLN A 143 -32.07 3.88 9.96
N ILE A 144 -31.28 4.23 10.99
CA ILE A 144 -31.60 5.35 11.90
C ILE A 144 -31.12 6.71 11.36
N GLY A 145 -30.63 6.77 10.12
CA GLY A 145 -30.13 7.98 9.50
C GLY A 145 -28.77 8.41 10.07
N GLN A 146 -28.50 9.73 10.06
CA GLN A 146 -27.23 10.24 10.57
C GLN A 146 -27.20 10.16 12.09
N VAL A 147 -26.21 9.47 12.66
CA VAL A 147 -26.01 9.38 14.11
C VAL A 147 -25.74 10.79 14.68
N ALA A 148 -26.54 11.21 15.65
CA ALA A 148 -26.37 12.47 16.38
C ALA A 148 -25.59 12.27 17.70
N SER A 149 -25.89 11.20 18.44
CA SER A 149 -25.20 10.89 19.69
C SER A 149 -25.25 9.41 20.06
N PHE A 150 -24.39 9.00 20.99
CA PHE A 150 -24.51 7.69 21.64
C PHE A 150 -24.16 7.74 23.13
N ARG A 151 -24.68 6.76 23.88
CA ARG A 151 -24.29 6.46 25.25
C ARG A 151 -24.04 4.97 25.39
N ALA A 152 -22.83 4.60 25.77
CA ALA A 152 -22.42 3.24 26.05
C ALA A 152 -22.15 3.07 27.55
N THR A 153 -22.67 2.01 28.14
CA THR A 153 -22.39 1.66 29.55
C THR A 153 -21.88 0.23 29.61
N LEU A 154 -20.77 0.04 30.32
CA LEU A 154 -20.30 -1.27 30.75
C LEU A 154 -19.96 -1.20 32.25
N ALA A 155 -20.90 -1.66 33.06
CA ALA A 155 -20.82 -1.66 34.51
C ALA A 155 -20.92 -3.09 35.04
N ALA A 156 -20.06 -3.45 35.97
CA ALA A 156 -20.03 -4.76 36.61
C ALA A 156 -19.96 -4.62 38.14
N SER A 157 -20.60 -5.55 38.84
CA SER A 157 -20.55 -5.72 40.28
C SER A 157 -19.42 -6.70 40.64
N ILE A 158 -18.20 -6.19 40.69
CA ILE A 158 -17.04 -6.97 41.15
C ILE A 158 -16.82 -6.68 42.63
N TYR A 159 -17.03 -7.70 43.47
CA TYR A 159 -16.98 -7.56 44.92
C TYR A 159 -15.55 -7.63 45.48
N ASP A 160 -14.74 -8.56 44.97
CA ASP A 160 -13.37 -8.80 45.41
C ASP A 160 -12.41 -8.39 44.30
N LEU A 161 -11.89 -7.17 44.41
CA LEU A 161 -10.98 -6.57 43.45
C LEU A 161 -9.52 -7.00 43.70
N ASP A 162 -9.20 -7.48 44.91
CA ASP A 162 -7.87 -7.91 45.33
C ASP A 162 -7.51 -9.31 44.81
N ALA A 163 -8.49 -10.20 44.63
CA ALA A 163 -8.27 -11.62 44.31
C ALA A 163 -7.73 -11.93 42.90
N THR A 164 -7.26 -10.94 42.13
CA THR A 164 -6.75 -11.16 40.77
C THR A 164 -5.36 -10.58 40.58
N TRP A 165 -4.54 -11.21 39.72
CA TRP A 165 -3.21 -10.70 39.36
C TRP A 165 -3.20 -9.26 38.83
N ARG A 166 -4.38 -8.77 38.37
CA ARG A 166 -4.61 -7.40 37.91
C ARG A 166 -4.52 -6.39 39.04
N ALA A 167 -4.87 -6.78 40.27
CA ALA A 167 -4.79 -5.93 41.46
C ALA A 167 -3.35 -5.50 41.76
N GLU A 168 -2.39 -6.42 41.55
CA GLU A 168 -0.96 -6.21 41.80
C GLU A 168 -0.26 -5.38 40.71
N HIS A 169 -0.93 -5.05 39.60
CA HIS A 169 -0.32 -4.44 38.41
C HIS A 169 -1.04 -3.17 37.92
N ASP A 170 -1.79 -2.48 38.79
CA ASP A 170 -2.48 -1.22 38.46
C ASP A 170 -3.50 -1.28 37.31
N VAL A 171 -4.01 -2.47 36.96
CA VAL A 171 -4.98 -2.64 35.88
C VAL A 171 -6.39 -2.33 36.38
N GLY A 172 -6.95 -1.22 35.88
CA GLY A 172 -8.27 -0.72 36.25
C GLY A 172 -9.42 -1.15 35.32
N THR A 173 -10.62 -0.61 35.57
CA THR A 173 -11.83 -0.90 34.79
C THR A 173 -11.66 -0.51 33.32
N THR A 174 -10.97 0.60 33.03
CA THR A 174 -10.75 1.06 31.65
C THR A 174 -9.94 0.04 30.83
N GLU A 175 -8.89 -0.52 31.41
CA GLU A 175 -8.01 -1.47 30.72
C GLU A 175 -8.57 -2.90 30.67
N ASP A 176 -9.30 -3.32 31.72
CA ASP A 176 -9.80 -4.69 31.79
C ASP A 176 -11.15 -4.85 31.09
N LEU A 177 -12.15 -4.05 31.47
CA LEU A 177 -13.51 -4.12 30.95
C LEU A 177 -13.71 -3.13 29.79
N GLY A 178 -13.24 -1.91 29.98
CA GLY A 178 -13.41 -0.78 29.07
C GLY A 178 -12.88 -1.04 27.68
N CYS A 179 -11.74 -1.73 27.55
CA CYS A 179 -11.14 -2.05 26.26
C CYS A 179 -12.12 -2.73 25.29
N HIS A 180 -13.07 -3.53 25.80
CA HIS A 180 -14.09 -4.19 25.00
C HIS A 180 -15.19 -3.23 24.52
N MET A 181 -15.67 -2.34 25.39
CA MET A 181 -16.69 -1.36 25.00
C MET A 181 -16.10 -0.30 24.07
N LEU A 182 -14.86 0.12 24.33
CA LEU A 182 -14.12 1.03 23.48
C LEU A 182 -13.87 0.42 22.10
N ASP A 183 -13.52 -0.86 21.99
CA ASP A 183 -13.44 -1.57 20.70
C ASP A 183 -14.76 -1.52 19.93
N ILE A 184 -15.90 -1.80 20.58
CA ILE A 184 -17.21 -1.68 19.93
C ILE A 184 -17.47 -0.26 19.44
N VAL A 185 -17.27 0.75 20.30
CA VAL A 185 -17.48 2.17 19.96
C VAL A 185 -16.61 2.58 18.77
N VAL A 186 -15.32 2.27 18.81
CA VAL A 186 -14.36 2.57 17.72
C VAL A 186 -14.76 1.86 16.45
N SER A 187 -15.21 0.62 16.56
CA SER A 187 -15.59 -0.15 15.39
C SER A 187 -16.87 0.36 14.70
N LEU A 188 -17.80 0.94 15.47
CA LEU A 188 -19.06 1.49 14.93
C LEU A 188 -18.90 2.92 14.42
N PHE A 189 -18.06 3.74 15.07
CA PHE A 189 -18.02 5.19 14.82
C PHE A 189 -16.65 5.70 14.30
N GLY A 190 -15.63 4.85 14.32
CA GLY A 190 -14.23 5.18 14.03
C GLY A 190 -13.56 5.94 15.17
N ARG A 191 -12.41 6.57 14.89
CA ARG A 191 -11.71 7.45 15.84
C ARG A 191 -12.53 8.71 16.21
N PRO A 192 -12.68 9.06 17.50
CA PRO A 192 -13.24 10.36 17.90
C PRO A 192 -12.26 11.49 17.61
N SER A 193 -12.72 12.66 17.16
CA SER A 193 -11.89 13.85 16.93
C SER A 193 -11.32 14.43 18.22
N SER A 194 -12.02 14.27 19.35
CA SER A 194 -11.46 14.50 20.67
C SER A 194 -12.11 13.65 21.74
N LEU A 195 -11.42 13.45 22.86
CA LEU A 195 -11.99 12.83 24.05
C LEU A 195 -11.58 13.53 25.34
N THR A 196 -12.33 13.30 26.39
CA THR A 196 -12.04 13.73 27.76
C THR A 196 -12.50 12.64 28.71
N ALA A 197 -11.69 12.31 29.71
CA ALA A 197 -12.02 11.25 30.66
C ALA A 197 -11.87 11.72 32.12
N HIS A 198 -12.80 11.26 32.96
CA HIS A 198 -12.75 11.44 34.41
C HIS A 198 -12.84 10.08 35.08
N ASN A 199 -11.84 9.76 35.90
CA ASN A 199 -11.80 8.49 36.63
C ASN A 199 -11.98 8.68 38.14
N ALA A 200 -12.36 7.61 38.82
CA ALA A 200 -12.35 7.50 40.27
C ALA A 200 -11.60 6.24 40.68
N LYS A 201 -10.85 6.30 41.79
CA LYS A 201 -10.03 5.22 42.35
C LYS A 201 -10.30 5.09 43.85
N GLY A 202 -10.11 3.89 44.40
CA GLY A 202 -10.20 3.64 45.85
C GLY A 202 -11.62 3.75 46.40
N ILE A 203 -12.64 3.42 45.60
CA ILE A 203 -14.04 3.45 46.05
C ILE A 203 -14.30 2.37 47.11
N ARG A 204 -13.63 1.21 47.00
CA ARG A 204 -13.64 0.14 48.02
C ARG A 204 -12.51 0.38 49.00
N THR A 205 -12.77 1.13 50.07
CA THR A 205 -11.77 1.54 51.05
C THR A 205 -11.26 0.39 51.94
N ASP A 206 -11.93 -0.76 51.89
CA ASP A 206 -11.59 -1.99 52.62
C ASP A 206 -10.65 -2.94 51.84
N GLN A 207 -10.26 -2.59 50.60
CA GLN A 207 -9.46 -3.42 49.70
C GLN A 207 -8.22 -2.67 49.18
N THR A 208 -7.19 -3.40 48.77
CA THR A 208 -5.90 -2.84 48.31
C THR A 208 -5.56 -3.33 46.91
N TYR A 209 -5.95 -2.55 45.90
CA TYR A 209 -5.71 -2.83 44.49
C TYR A 209 -5.36 -1.55 43.72
N GLY A 210 -4.76 -1.71 42.55
CA GLY A 210 -4.44 -0.62 41.64
C GLY A 210 -5.49 -0.35 40.53
N GLY A 211 -5.28 0.74 39.78
CA GLY A 211 -6.12 1.13 38.64
C GLY A 211 -7.43 1.87 38.99
N ASP A 212 -8.21 2.24 37.97
CA ASP A 212 -9.50 2.94 38.08
C ASP A 212 -10.70 2.04 38.39
N ASP A 213 -11.63 2.52 39.22
CA ASP A 213 -12.88 1.86 39.56
C ASP A 213 -14.03 2.26 38.65
N ILE A 214 -14.03 3.54 38.27
CA ILE A 214 -15.03 4.17 37.41
C ILE A 214 -14.29 5.04 36.41
N SER A 215 -14.76 5.05 35.16
CA SER A 215 -14.27 5.93 34.11
C SER A 215 -15.44 6.47 33.30
N ASN A 216 -15.55 7.79 33.23
CA ASN A 216 -16.52 8.52 32.42
C ASN A 216 -15.79 9.19 31.27
N ILE A 217 -16.06 8.76 30.05
CA ILE A 217 -15.36 9.21 28.85
C ILE A 217 -16.37 9.92 27.95
N SER A 218 -16.12 11.18 27.65
CA SER A 218 -16.85 11.95 26.65
C SER A 218 -16.02 12.00 25.37
N MET A 219 -16.65 11.75 24.24
CA MET A 219 -16.03 11.66 22.92
C MET A 219 -16.77 12.57 21.94
N ASN A 220 -16.03 13.27 21.12
CA ASN A 220 -16.55 14.09 20.03
C ASN A 220 -16.18 13.48 18.70
N PHE A 221 -17.09 13.50 17.73
CA PHE A 221 -16.84 13.01 16.37
C PHE A 221 -17.27 14.07 15.36
N GLY A 222 -16.31 14.66 14.66
CA GLY A 222 -16.55 15.80 13.75
C GLY A 222 -16.45 17.15 14.47
N GLU A 223 -16.81 18.24 13.79
CA GLU A 223 -16.92 19.58 14.40
C GLU A 223 -18.05 20.40 13.75
N GLY A 224 -18.41 21.53 14.36
CA GLY A 224 -19.45 22.42 13.86
C GLY A 224 -20.85 21.78 13.87
N PRO A 225 -21.72 22.07 12.88
CA PRO A 225 -23.10 21.53 12.81
C PRO A 225 -23.19 20.01 12.66
N SER A 226 -22.08 19.34 12.36
CA SER A 226 -21.97 17.88 12.18
C SER A 226 -21.37 17.16 13.40
N LEU A 227 -21.16 17.88 14.50
CA LEU A 227 -20.60 17.35 15.74
C LEU A 227 -21.51 16.28 16.33
N ARG A 228 -20.98 15.07 16.51
CA ARG A 228 -21.66 13.98 17.22
C ARG A 228 -20.99 13.75 18.54
N ILE A 229 -21.79 13.51 19.58
CA ILE A 229 -21.30 13.38 20.95
C ILE A 229 -21.54 11.97 21.45
N GLY A 230 -20.49 11.34 21.94
CA GLY A 230 -20.50 10.01 22.53
C GLY A 230 -20.15 10.07 24.01
N HIS A 231 -20.82 9.25 24.82
CA HIS A 231 -20.45 9.04 26.21
C HIS A 231 -20.24 7.56 26.49
N VAL A 232 -19.17 7.22 27.18
CA VAL A 232 -18.87 5.87 27.67
C VAL A 232 -18.75 5.91 29.19
N HIS A 233 -19.60 5.14 29.88
CA HIS A 233 -19.52 4.92 31.31
C HIS A 233 -18.99 3.51 31.59
N LEU A 234 -17.91 3.43 32.35
CA LEU A 234 -17.28 2.18 32.77
C LEU A 234 -17.26 2.12 34.29
N SER A 235 -17.64 0.98 34.87
CA SER A 235 -17.60 0.78 36.31
C SER A 235 -17.36 -0.68 36.66
N ARG A 236 -16.47 -0.95 37.62
CA ARG A 236 -16.30 -2.29 38.22
C ARG A 236 -16.87 -2.40 39.64
N VAL A 237 -17.45 -1.30 40.14
CA VAL A 237 -18.01 -1.18 41.50
C VAL A 237 -19.52 -0.91 41.49
N ALA A 238 -20.19 -1.13 40.35
CA ALA A 238 -21.62 -0.95 40.25
C ALA A 238 -22.37 -2.00 41.08
N HIS A 239 -23.53 -1.65 41.63
CA HIS A 239 -24.35 -2.63 42.37
C HIS A 239 -25.20 -3.51 41.44
N ILE A 240 -25.37 -3.09 40.18
CA ILE A 240 -26.12 -3.80 39.15
C ILE A 240 -25.23 -3.90 37.92
N ASP A 241 -25.14 -5.11 37.35
CA ASP A 241 -24.47 -5.32 36.08
C ASP A 241 -25.27 -4.64 34.96
N GLU A 242 -24.62 -3.78 34.20
CA GLU A 242 -25.22 -3.11 33.05
C GLU A 242 -24.32 -3.19 31.83
N GLU A 243 -24.90 -3.63 30.72
CA GLU A 243 -24.29 -3.50 29.40
C GLU A 243 -25.34 -2.93 28.45
N SER A 244 -25.14 -1.68 28.07
CA SER A 244 -26.09 -0.95 27.24
C SER A 244 -25.39 -0.05 26.22
N LEU A 245 -26.07 0.16 25.09
CA LEU A 245 -25.65 1.09 24.04
C LEU A 245 -26.90 1.73 23.44
N LEU A 246 -27.08 3.02 23.68
CA LEU A 246 -28.10 3.85 23.06
C LEU A 246 -27.45 4.67 21.95
N ILE A 247 -27.99 4.62 20.74
CA ILE A 247 -27.55 5.40 19.59
C ILE A 247 -28.77 6.17 19.08
N THR A 248 -28.66 7.49 18.98
CA THR A 248 -29.71 8.35 18.45
C THR A 248 -29.29 8.87 17.10
N GLY A 249 -30.14 8.68 16.09
CA GLY A 249 -29.95 9.20 14.74
C GLY A 249 -31.10 10.11 14.31
N THR A 250 -31.00 10.68 13.11
CA THR A 250 -31.99 11.62 12.57
C THR A 250 -33.35 10.98 12.30
N ASN A 251 -33.38 9.67 12.03
CA ASN A 251 -34.59 8.95 11.61
C ASN A 251 -35.09 7.94 12.66
N GLY A 252 -34.43 7.85 13.81
CA GLY A 252 -34.75 6.85 14.83
C GLY A 252 -33.64 6.65 15.86
N SER A 253 -33.79 5.62 16.70
CA SER A 253 -32.78 5.24 17.69
C SER A 253 -32.56 3.73 17.73
N LEU A 254 -31.35 3.31 18.07
CA LEU A 254 -31.00 1.93 18.38
C LEU A 254 -30.68 1.80 19.87
N VAL A 255 -31.24 0.80 20.53
CA VAL A 255 -31.09 0.55 21.96
C VAL A 255 -30.66 -0.88 22.18
N LEU A 256 -29.44 -1.07 22.66
CA LEU A 256 -28.98 -2.31 23.25
C LEU A 256 -29.18 -2.25 24.77
N ARG A 257 -29.88 -3.22 25.33
CA ARG A 257 -29.93 -3.47 26.79
C ARG A 257 -29.74 -4.95 27.06
N GLY A 258 -28.59 -5.31 27.61
CA GLY A 258 -28.19 -6.69 27.81
C GLY A 258 -28.19 -7.44 26.48
N LYS A 259 -29.11 -8.38 26.31
CA LYS A 259 -29.22 -9.21 25.09
C LYS A 259 -30.25 -8.69 24.06
N ASN A 260 -30.98 -7.62 24.36
CA ASN A 260 -32.02 -7.11 23.46
C ASN A 260 -31.51 -5.88 22.69
N VAL A 261 -31.73 -5.87 21.38
CA VAL A 261 -31.51 -4.75 20.46
C VAL A 261 -32.88 -4.31 19.96
N ILE A 262 -33.22 -3.04 20.15
CA ILE A 262 -34.49 -2.44 19.75
C ILE A 262 -34.19 -1.26 18.85
N MET A 263 -34.91 -1.12 17.74
CA MET A 263 -34.90 0.06 16.89
C MET A 263 -36.23 0.77 17.01
N THR A 264 -36.21 2.10 17.15
CA THR A 264 -37.40 2.93 17.18
C THR A 264 -37.36 3.98 16.08
N ASP A 265 -38.52 4.42 15.60
CA ASP A 265 -38.63 5.59 14.73
C ASP A 265 -38.51 6.92 15.52
N THR A 266 -38.75 8.05 14.86
CA THR A 266 -38.70 9.40 15.46
C THR A 266 -39.83 9.69 16.46
N THR A 267 -40.89 8.88 16.47
CA THR A 267 -41.99 8.97 17.45
C THR A 267 -41.71 8.15 18.71
N GLY A 268 -40.68 7.31 18.67
CA GLY A 268 -40.34 6.36 19.73
C GLY A 268 -41.08 5.02 19.61
N ALA A 269 -41.81 4.79 18.50
CA ALA A 269 -42.46 3.51 18.25
C ALA A 269 -41.41 2.46 17.83
N GLU A 270 -41.51 1.25 18.37
CA GLU A 270 -40.64 0.14 18.00
C GLU A 270 -40.89 -0.29 16.54
N THR A 271 -39.85 -0.24 15.73
CA THR A 271 -39.88 -0.67 14.32
C THR A 271 -39.18 -2.00 14.10
N PHE A 272 -38.28 -2.38 15.02
CA PHE A 272 -37.58 -3.67 15.00
C PHE A 272 -37.13 -4.07 16.40
N SER A 273 -37.17 -5.36 16.71
CA SER A 273 -36.52 -5.91 17.90
C SER A 273 -35.84 -7.24 17.62
N PHE A 274 -34.72 -7.44 18.30
CA PHE A 274 -33.89 -8.64 18.21
C PHE A 274 -33.37 -9.01 19.60
N LYS A 275 -33.48 -10.29 19.96
CA LYS A 275 -32.91 -10.82 21.20
C LYS A 275 -31.80 -11.81 20.87
N ASP A 276 -30.58 -11.47 21.28
CA ASP A 276 -29.43 -12.34 21.15
C ASP A 276 -29.52 -13.51 22.14
N THR A 277 -29.79 -14.69 21.63
CA THR A 277 -29.85 -15.95 22.39
C THR A 277 -28.52 -16.71 22.37
N SER A 278 -27.46 -16.14 21.78
CA SER A 278 -26.17 -16.79 21.67
C SER A 278 -25.45 -16.90 23.01
N THR A 279 -24.75 -18.02 23.17
CA THR A 279 -23.90 -18.31 24.33
C THR A 279 -22.48 -17.80 24.09
N LYS A 280 -21.71 -17.63 25.16
CA LYS A 280 -20.29 -17.27 25.06
C LYS A 280 -19.49 -18.27 24.20
N SER A 281 -19.77 -19.56 24.33
CA SER A 281 -19.13 -20.60 23.52
C SER A 281 -19.49 -20.47 22.03
N PHE A 282 -20.67 -19.98 21.68
CA PHE A 282 -20.99 -19.64 20.29
C PHE A 282 -20.10 -18.50 19.78
N THR A 283 -19.98 -17.41 20.54
CA THR A 283 -19.16 -16.24 20.17
C THR A 283 -17.70 -16.61 19.94
N VAL A 284 -17.09 -17.35 20.88
CA VAL A 284 -15.69 -17.77 20.77
C VAL A 284 -15.49 -18.70 19.57
N ARG A 285 -16.44 -19.62 19.32
CA ARG A 285 -16.39 -20.49 18.13
C ARG A 285 -16.49 -19.69 16.82
N SER A 286 -17.38 -18.69 16.77
CA SER A 286 -17.52 -17.82 15.59
C SER A 286 -16.23 -17.07 15.30
N MET A 287 -15.60 -16.50 16.34
CA MET A 287 -14.30 -15.83 16.24
C MET A 287 -13.21 -16.79 15.73
N LEU A 288 -13.06 -17.96 16.35
CA LEU A 288 -12.07 -18.95 15.96
C LEU A 288 -12.26 -19.42 14.52
N GLN A 289 -13.51 -19.63 14.08
CA GLN A 289 -13.81 -20.03 12.71
C GLN A 289 -13.42 -18.95 11.69
N GLN A 290 -13.73 -17.68 11.97
CA GLN A 290 -13.35 -16.58 11.08
C GLN A 290 -11.83 -16.39 11.04
N PHE A 291 -11.17 -16.45 12.20
CA PHE A 291 -9.72 -16.41 12.29
C PHE A 291 -9.08 -17.56 11.50
N SER A 292 -9.63 -18.76 11.62
CA SER A 292 -9.16 -19.96 10.89
C SER A 292 -9.28 -19.82 9.39
N SER A 293 -10.41 -19.32 8.90
CA SER A 293 -10.59 -19.08 7.47
C SER A 293 -9.64 -18.00 6.97
N TRP A 294 -9.38 -16.96 7.77
CA TRP A 294 -8.44 -15.90 7.42
C TRP A 294 -6.99 -16.42 7.34
N ILE A 295 -6.51 -17.20 8.29
CA ILE A 295 -5.13 -17.75 8.24
C ILE A 295 -4.93 -18.79 7.14
N GLN A 296 -6.02 -19.38 6.63
CA GLN A 296 -6.02 -20.31 5.50
C GLN A 296 -6.23 -19.62 4.14
N ASP A 297 -6.29 -18.29 4.10
CA ASP A 297 -6.50 -17.48 2.89
C ASP A 297 -7.76 -17.90 2.09
N LYS A 298 -8.84 -18.24 2.81
CA LYS A 298 -10.09 -18.59 2.16
C LYS A 298 -10.77 -17.36 1.55
N PRO A 299 -11.37 -17.47 0.35
CA PRO A 299 -12.02 -16.34 -0.33
C PRO A 299 -13.09 -15.65 0.51
N GLU A 300 -13.85 -16.41 1.31
CA GLU A 300 -14.91 -15.89 2.19
C GLU A 300 -14.39 -15.13 3.42
N ALA A 301 -13.07 -15.15 3.67
CA ALA A 301 -12.43 -14.52 4.81
C ALA A 301 -11.23 -13.68 4.36
N ALA A 302 -11.47 -12.79 3.40
CA ALA A 302 -10.46 -11.85 2.87
C ALA A 302 -9.75 -11.06 4.00
N GLU A 303 -10.46 -10.73 5.09
CA GLU A 303 -9.89 -10.10 6.29
C GLU A 303 -10.58 -10.57 7.59
N PHE A 304 -9.85 -10.56 8.71
CA PHE A 304 -10.36 -10.85 10.05
C PHE A 304 -10.73 -9.55 10.80
N PRO A 305 -11.96 -9.42 11.36
CA PRO A 305 -12.46 -8.14 11.88
C PRO A 305 -11.63 -7.48 12.99
N THR A 306 -10.88 -8.29 13.75
CA THR A 306 -10.03 -7.85 14.87
C THR A 306 -8.55 -8.17 14.60
N SER A 307 -8.11 -8.11 13.34
CA SER A 307 -6.69 -8.22 12.98
C SER A 307 -5.89 -7.04 13.54
N ILE A 308 -4.63 -7.26 13.94
CA ILE A 308 -3.77 -6.23 14.55
C ILE A 308 -3.75 -4.92 13.74
N HIS A 309 -3.64 -5.00 12.41
CA HIS A 309 -3.59 -3.84 11.50
C HIS A 309 -4.84 -2.96 11.51
N ARG A 310 -5.95 -3.40 12.14
CA ARG A 310 -7.20 -2.64 12.26
C ARG A 310 -7.38 -2.01 13.63
N MET A 311 -6.44 -2.22 14.55
CA MET A 311 -6.56 -1.85 15.95
C MET A 311 -5.84 -0.53 16.29
N GLU A 312 -5.27 0.17 15.30
CA GLU A 312 -4.50 1.41 15.53
C GLU A 312 -5.33 2.45 16.30
N ASP A 313 -6.55 2.74 15.84
CA ASP A 313 -7.44 3.71 16.48
C ASP A 313 -7.77 3.32 17.92
N HIS A 314 -7.95 2.03 18.20
CA HIS A 314 -8.17 1.52 19.55
C HIS A 314 -6.96 1.78 20.44
N VAL A 315 -5.76 1.45 19.98
CA VAL A 315 -4.51 1.67 20.75
C VAL A 315 -4.31 3.15 21.04
N ARG A 316 -4.51 4.04 20.05
CA ARG A 316 -4.38 5.49 20.24
C ARG A 316 -5.36 6.04 21.28
N ILE A 317 -6.59 5.53 21.30
CA ILE A 317 -7.59 5.93 22.31
C ILE A 317 -7.20 5.42 23.69
N MET A 318 -6.74 4.18 23.81
CA MET A 318 -6.28 3.64 25.09
C MET A 318 -5.09 4.43 25.63
N ASP A 319 -4.14 4.79 24.76
CA ASP A 319 -2.96 5.58 25.13
C ASP A 319 -3.34 7.00 25.59
N ALA A 320 -4.24 7.64 24.84
CA ALA A 320 -4.85 8.92 25.21
C ALA A 320 -5.54 8.90 26.59
N LEU A 321 -6.29 7.83 26.86
CA LEU A 321 -6.94 7.67 28.16
C LEU A 321 -5.91 7.53 29.29
N ARG A 322 -4.84 6.76 29.09
CA ARG A 322 -3.76 6.63 30.08
C ARG A 322 -3.07 7.96 30.37
N LEU A 323 -2.79 8.76 29.34
CA LEU A 323 -2.20 10.09 29.50
C LEU A 323 -3.13 11.02 30.30
N SER A 324 -4.43 11.01 30.02
CA SER A 324 -5.42 11.82 30.74
C SER A 324 -5.47 11.52 32.25
N TYR A 325 -5.01 10.32 32.66
CA TYR A 325 -4.99 9.91 34.07
C TYR A 325 -3.74 10.37 34.83
N SER A 326 -2.68 10.73 34.12
CA SER A 326 -1.38 11.12 34.71
C SER A 326 -1.32 12.60 35.10
N SER A 327 -2.28 13.41 34.62
CA SER A 327 -2.35 14.86 34.85
C SER A 327 -3.73 15.28 35.41
N PRO A 328 -3.96 15.18 36.73
CA PRO A 328 -5.24 15.55 37.35
C PRO A 328 -5.50 17.05 37.19
N GLY A 329 -6.55 17.43 36.45
CA GLY A 329 -6.98 18.82 36.27
C GLY A 329 -6.58 19.48 34.95
N THR A 330 -5.81 18.81 34.09
CA THR A 330 -5.72 19.20 32.68
C THR A 330 -6.90 18.60 31.92
N THR A 331 -7.84 19.45 31.51
CA THR A 331 -8.77 19.15 30.42
C THR A 331 -7.95 19.07 29.13
N GLU A 332 -7.16 18.01 28.97
CA GLU A 332 -6.57 17.74 27.66
C GLU A 332 -7.72 17.31 26.76
N VAL A 333 -8.20 18.28 25.98
CA VAL A 333 -8.80 18.02 24.68
C VAL A 333 -7.68 17.37 23.87
N LEU A 334 -7.50 16.06 24.03
CA LEU A 334 -6.73 15.29 23.07
C LEU A 334 -7.55 15.38 21.80
N ARG A 335 -7.21 16.33 20.92
CA ARG A 335 -7.63 16.32 19.53
C ARG A 335 -6.97 15.10 18.91
N LEU A 336 -7.55 13.93 19.18
CA LEU A 336 -7.29 12.69 18.46
C LEU A 336 -7.96 12.83 17.10
N SER A 337 -7.65 13.89 16.38
CA SER A 337 -8.20 14.15 15.07
C SER A 337 -8.15 12.82 14.32
N LYS A 338 -9.32 12.24 13.95
CA LYS A 338 -9.46 11.75 12.56
C LYS A 338 -8.71 12.79 11.75
N PRO A 339 -7.95 12.46 10.71
CA PRO A 339 -7.70 13.49 9.72
C PRO A 339 -9.10 13.88 9.21
N LYS A 340 -9.75 14.83 9.87
CA LYS A 340 -10.26 16.00 9.23
C LYS A 340 -9.04 16.41 8.43
N LEU A 341 -9.14 16.22 7.14
CA LEU A 341 -8.56 17.15 6.21
C LEU A 341 -9.26 18.50 6.48
N GLU A 342 -8.94 19.07 7.65
CA GLU A 342 -8.91 20.49 7.97
C GLU A 342 -7.47 20.99 8.00
N ALA A 343 -6.52 20.18 7.53
CA ALA A 343 -5.70 20.78 6.51
C ALA A 343 -6.69 21.16 5.42
N ASP A 344 -6.90 22.45 5.24
CA ASP A 344 -6.92 22.97 3.89
C ASP A 344 -6.06 22.01 3.04
N LEU A 345 -6.70 21.23 2.18
CA LEU A 345 -5.99 20.52 1.14
C LEU A 345 -5.37 21.53 0.16
N GLY A 346 -5.29 22.82 0.51
CA GLY A 346 -4.26 23.78 0.18
C GLY A 346 -2.86 23.19 0.16
N GLY A 347 -2.48 22.68 -1.00
CA GLY A 347 -1.13 22.23 -1.31
C GLY A 347 -1.19 21.05 -2.24
N GLU A 348 -0.05 20.39 -2.46
CA GLU A 348 0.02 19.06 -3.07
C GLU A 348 -0.08 18.02 -1.96
N HIS A 349 -0.80 16.91 -2.15
CA HIS A 349 -0.98 15.81 -1.18
C HIS A 349 -0.03 14.64 -1.46
N HIS A 350 0.82 14.80 -2.47
CA HIS A 350 1.88 13.89 -2.87
C HIS A 350 3.21 14.61 -2.65
N VAL A 351 3.90 14.23 -1.58
CA VAL A 351 5.22 14.77 -1.27
C VAL A 351 6.27 13.79 -1.77
N TRP A 352 7.08 14.24 -2.74
CA TRP A 352 8.18 13.45 -3.28
C TRP A 352 9.32 14.35 -3.79
N PRO A 353 10.60 14.04 -3.53
CA PRO A 353 11.11 12.85 -2.85
C PRO A 353 10.94 12.86 -1.33
N LEU A 354 10.93 11.67 -0.73
CA LEU A 354 10.94 11.52 0.73
C LEU A 354 12.37 11.55 1.24
N LEU A 355 12.79 12.70 1.78
CA LEU A 355 14.11 12.88 2.38
C LEU A 355 14.01 12.69 3.89
N SER A 356 14.66 11.64 4.37
CA SER A 356 14.71 11.27 5.79
C SER A 356 15.90 11.93 6.49
N LYS A 357 15.93 11.89 7.83
CA LYS A 357 17.11 12.33 8.59
C LYS A 357 18.37 11.57 8.17
N GLN A 358 18.23 10.28 7.85
CA GLN A 358 19.33 9.46 7.33
C GLN A 358 19.80 9.95 5.95
N THR A 359 18.90 10.47 5.11
CA THR A 359 19.26 11.09 3.82
C THR A 359 20.07 12.36 4.06
N GLU A 360 19.64 13.21 4.99
CA GLU A 360 20.40 14.41 5.38
C GLU A 360 21.78 14.05 5.89
N ASP A 361 21.88 13.09 6.81
CA ASP A 361 23.15 12.68 7.41
C ASP A 361 24.10 12.08 6.36
N ALA A 362 23.58 11.34 5.37
CA ALA A 362 24.36 10.84 4.25
C ALA A 362 24.92 11.98 3.38
N VAL A 363 24.12 13.01 3.12
CA VAL A 363 24.55 14.22 2.39
C VAL A 363 25.59 14.99 3.19
N VAL A 364 25.35 15.23 4.48
CA VAL A 364 26.30 15.92 5.38
C VAL A 364 27.62 15.17 5.47
N LYS A 365 27.57 13.84 5.63
CA LYS A 365 28.76 13.00 5.59
C LYS A 365 29.52 13.14 4.27
N GLN A 366 28.80 13.15 3.13
CA GLN A 366 29.44 13.33 1.83
C GLN A 366 30.05 14.74 1.70
N MET A 367 29.40 15.79 2.20
CA MET A 367 29.93 17.17 2.22
C MET A 367 31.25 17.28 2.99
N HIS A 368 31.41 16.52 4.08
CA HIS A 368 32.64 16.47 4.87
C HIS A 368 33.71 15.51 4.32
N SER A 369 33.44 14.82 3.20
CA SER A 369 34.39 13.96 2.51
C SER A 369 34.99 14.65 1.27
N SER A 370 34.87 14.07 0.07
CA SER A 370 35.26 14.71 -1.19
C SER A 370 34.03 15.09 -2.02
N LEU A 371 34.00 16.33 -2.49
CA LEU A 371 33.03 16.80 -3.49
C LEU A 371 33.56 16.70 -4.92
N SER A 372 34.84 16.35 -5.10
CA SER A 372 35.45 16.19 -6.42
C SER A 372 36.10 14.82 -6.52
N ILE A 373 35.32 13.86 -7.03
CA ILE A 373 35.76 12.49 -7.26
C ILE A 373 35.94 12.29 -8.77
N TYR A 374 37.12 11.84 -9.17
CA TYR A 374 37.54 11.76 -10.58
C TYR A 374 37.70 10.33 -11.10
N ASN A 375 37.48 9.34 -10.24
CA ASN A 375 37.59 7.91 -10.50
C ASN A 375 36.44 7.16 -9.82
N ARG A 376 36.43 5.83 -9.94
CA ARG A 376 35.53 4.97 -9.17
C ARG A 376 36.12 4.76 -7.77
N SER A 377 35.76 5.63 -6.85
CA SER A 377 36.06 5.51 -5.42
C SER A 377 34.91 6.07 -4.59
N ASP A 378 34.99 5.83 -3.28
CA ASP A 378 34.08 6.39 -2.29
C ASP A 378 32.61 6.09 -2.65
N ILE A 379 31.76 7.13 -2.67
CA ILE A 379 30.33 6.98 -2.91
C ILE A 379 29.98 6.44 -4.30
N TYR A 380 30.83 6.66 -5.32
CA TYR A 380 30.58 6.12 -6.66
C TYR A 380 30.80 4.62 -6.70
N GLU A 381 31.89 4.13 -6.12
CA GLU A 381 32.16 2.69 -6.03
C GLU A 381 31.04 1.98 -5.26
N VAL A 382 30.70 2.50 -4.07
CA VAL A 382 29.64 1.95 -3.22
C VAL A 382 28.31 1.87 -3.97
N PHE A 383 27.88 2.96 -4.60
CA PHE A 383 26.60 2.98 -5.29
C PHE A 383 26.60 2.09 -6.54
N GLU A 384 27.64 2.15 -7.37
CA GLU A 384 27.74 1.35 -8.59
C GLU A 384 27.79 -0.15 -8.27
N ASP A 385 28.50 -0.57 -7.20
CA ASP A 385 28.50 -1.99 -6.78
C ASP A 385 27.14 -2.45 -6.28
N ARG A 386 26.44 -1.61 -5.52
CA ARG A 386 25.06 -1.89 -5.12
C ARG A 386 24.14 -2.00 -6.32
N TRP A 387 24.31 -1.12 -7.32
CA TRP A 387 23.53 -1.15 -8.55
C TRP A 387 23.74 -2.44 -9.35
N ARG A 388 25.02 -2.80 -9.56
CA ARG A 388 25.45 -4.03 -10.23
C ARG A 388 24.87 -5.25 -9.54
N LYS A 389 24.95 -5.30 -8.21
CA LYS A 389 24.39 -6.40 -7.40
C LYS A 389 22.87 -6.47 -7.52
N MET A 390 22.18 -5.34 -7.46
CA MET A 390 20.71 -5.28 -7.55
C MET A 390 20.19 -5.83 -8.89
N HIS A 391 20.86 -5.49 -10.00
CA HIS A 391 20.41 -5.87 -11.35
C HIS A 391 21.15 -7.09 -11.91
N ASN A 392 22.12 -7.64 -11.17
CA ASN A 392 23.04 -8.69 -11.64
C ASN A 392 23.73 -8.33 -12.97
N LEU A 393 24.26 -7.11 -13.07
CA LEU A 393 24.96 -6.60 -14.26
C LEU A 393 26.46 -6.48 -14.00
N GLN A 394 27.27 -6.71 -15.04
CA GLN A 394 28.73 -6.64 -14.91
C GLN A 394 29.24 -5.23 -14.70
N HIS A 395 28.64 -4.22 -15.34
CA HIS A 395 29.12 -2.84 -15.31
C HIS A 395 27.99 -1.85 -15.03
N ALA A 396 28.28 -0.82 -14.23
CA ALA A 396 27.42 0.33 -14.00
C ALA A 396 28.26 1.60 -13.95
N LEU A 397 27.74 2.69 -14.50
CA LEU A 397 28.37 4.02 -14.55
C LEU A 397 27.35 5.07 -14.13
N VAL A 398 27.62 5.77 -13.03
CA VAL A 398 26.79 6.94 -12.66
C VAL A 398 27.14 8.16 -13.49
N CYS A 399 26.13 8.90 -13.90
CA CYS A 399 26.26 10.11 -14.72
C CYS A 399 25.30 11.22 -14.27
N SER A 400 25.42 12.40 -14.87
CA SER A 400 24.71 13.60 -14.40
C SER A 400 23.18 13.58 -14.60
N SER A 401 22.65 12.74 -15.50
CA SER A 401 21.21 12.55 -15.68
C SER A 401 20.90 11.24 -16.42
N GLY A 402 19.63 10.81 -16.41
CA GLY A 402 19.16 9.69 -17.25
C GLY A 402 19.35 9.95 -18.75
N THR A 403 19.16 11.19 -19.23
CA THR A 403 19.41 11.56 -20.62
C THR A 403 20.87 11.31 -21.02
N ILE A 404 21.81 11.58 -20.11
CA ILE A 404 23.24 11.32 -20.32
C ILE A 404 23.54 9.82 -20.28
N ALA A 405 22.85 9.04 -19.45
CA ALA A 405 22.97 7.58 -19.50
C ALA A 405 22.54 7.03 -20.88
N ILE A 406 21.45 7.56 -21.44
CA ILE A 406 21.01 7.24 -22.81
C ILE A 406 22.03 7.71 -23.85
N PHE A 407 22.61 8.89 -23.66
CA PHE A 407 23.65 9.42 -24.54
C PHE A 407 24.92 8.55 -24.53
N HIS A 408 25.28 7.96 -23.39
CA HIS A 408 26.32 6.94 -23.29
C HIS A 408 25.97 5.68 -24.08
N MET A 409 24.70 5.23 -24.10
CA MET A 409 24.31 4.07 -24.93
C MET A 409 24.55 4.31 -26.42
N PHE A 410 24.17 5.48 -26.94
CA PHE A 410 24.36 5.80 -28.36
C PHE A 410 25.83 6.02 -28.73
N GLU A 411 26.61 6.68 -27.87
CA GLU A 411 28.06 6.74 -28.09
C GLU A 411 28.64 5.33 -28.07
N ALA A 412 28.26 4.48 -27.11
CA ALA A 412 28.76 3.11 -27.00
C ALA A 412 28.41 2.23 -28.21
N LEU A 413 27.28 2.49 -28.89
CA LEU A 413 26.93 1.86 -30.17
C LEU A 413 27.81 2.29 -31.35
N ASP A 414 28.64 3.33 -31.20
CA ASP A 414 29.40 3.95 -32.28
C ASP A 414 28.49 4.60 -33.34
N LEU A 415 27.42 5.23 -32.88
CA LEU A 415 26.37 5.75 -33.76
C LEU A 415 26.92 6.78 -34.75
N ARG A 416 26.64 6.59 -36.03
CA ARG A 416 27.12 7.45 -37.12
C ARG A 416 25.98 8.29 -37.72
N PRO A 417 26.30 9.43 -38.35
CA PRO A 417 25.31 10.18 -39.12
C PRO A 417 24.59 9.29 -40.14
N GLY A 418 23.26 9.33 -40.14
CA GLY A 418 22.40 8.53 -41.01
C GLY A 418 22.05 7.13 -40.50
N ASP A 419 22.64 6.65 -39.41
CA ASP A 419 22.16 5.43 -38.74
C ASP A 419 20.74 5.63 -38.21
N GLU A 420 19.94 4.55 -38.21
CA GLU A 420 18.55 4.58 -37.74
C GLU A 420 18.42 3.86 -36.39
N ILE A 421 17.66 4.47 -35.48
CA ILE A 421 17.33 3.89 -34.18
C ILE A 421 15.81 3.84 -34.05
N LEU A 422 15.25 2.65 -33.92
CA LEU A 422 13.82 2.50 -33.64
C LEU A 422 13.53 2.99 -32.21
N CYS A 423 12.47 3.76 -32.01
CA CYS A 423 12.08 4.26 -30.68
C CYS A 423 10.56 4.46 -30.58
N PRO A 424 9.96 4.38 -29.38
CA PRO A 424 8.54 4.66 -29.22
C PRO A 424 8.21 6.08 -29.62
N VAL A 425 7.10 6.27 -30.33
CA VAL A 425 6.55 7.59 -30.60
C VAL A 425 5.96 8.24 -29.34
N TYR A 426 5.46 7.41 -28.42
CA TYR A 426 4.91 7.83 -27.13
C TYR A 426 5.92 7.54 -26.02
N THR A 427 6.70 8.55 -25.65
CA THR A 427 7.67 8.49 -24.54
C THR A 427 8.08 9.90 -24.14
N PHE A 428 8.90 10.04 -23.09
CA PHE A 428 9.54 11.32 -22.81
C PHE A 428 10.63 11.60 -23.85
N PHE A 429 10.65 12.82 -24.42
CA PHE A 429 11.52 13.15 -25.57
C PHE A 429 13.00 12.83 -25.35
N ALA A 430 13.48 12.84 -24.09
CA ALA A 430 14.86 12.54 -23.74
C ALA A 430 15.33 11.13 -24.16
N THR A 431 14.41 10.20 -24.42
CA THR A 431 14.72 8.89 -25.01
C THR A 431 15.30 9.02 -26.42
N ALA A 432 14.76 9.94 -27.21
CA ALA A 432 15.06 10.05 -28.64
C ALA A 432 15.93 11.27 -29.00
N THR A 433 15.89 12.36 -28.22
CA THR A 433 16.67 13.57 -28.55
C THR A 433 18.19 13.36 -28.62
N PRO A 434 18.82 12.46 -27.83
CA PRO A 434 20.26 12.24 -27.95
C PRO A 434 20.66 11.57 -29.29
N ILE A 435 19.74 10.87 -29.97
CA ILE A 435 19.96 10.30 -31.32
C ILE A 435 20.34 11.41 -32.31
N LEU A 436 19.61 12.53 -32.26
CA LEU A 436 19.84 13.68 -33.13
C LEU A 436 21.22 14.31 -32.93
N GLN A 437 21.81 14.16 -31.74
CA GLN A 437 23.14 14.71 -31.44
C GLN A 437 24.26 13.98 -32.17
N PHE A 438 24.02 12.78 -32.72
CA PHE A 438 24.96 12.04 -33.56
C PHE A 438 24.70 12.20 -35.07
N GLY A 439 23.69 12.99 -35.46
CA GLY A 439 23.22 13.04 -36.85
C GLY A 439 22.49 11.76 -37.28
N ALA A 440 22.14 10.88 -36.34
CA ALA A 440 21.32 9.70 -36.58
C ALA A 440 19.83 10.05 -36.62
N ILE A 441 19.01 9.08 -37.04
CA ILE A 441 17.61 9.25 -37.36
C ILE A 441 16.76 8.43 -36.36
N PRO A 442 15.94 9.07 -35.50
CA PRO A 442 14.95 8.36 -34.71
C PRO A 442 13.83 7.87 -35.64
N VAL A 443 13.57 6.56 -35.65
CA VAL A 443 12.47 5.93 -36.40
C VAL A 443 11.36 5.58 -35.41
N PHE A 444 10.25 6.33 -35.48
CA PHE A 444 9.19 6.20 -34.48
C PHE A 444 8.35 4.94 -34.72
N CYS A 445 8.06 4.22 -33.63
CA CYS A 445 7.21 3.04 -33.59
C CYS A 445 5.93 3.33 -32.81
N ASP A 446 4.79 2.84 -33.30
CA ASP A 446 3.51 2.92 -32.59
C ASP A 446 3.51 2.08 -31.30
N SER A 447 2.52 2.32 -30.43
CA SER A 447 2.37 1.61 -29.16
C SER A 447 1.32 0.51 -29.22
N LEU A 448 1.28 -0.32 -28.18
CA LEU A 448 0.12 -1.10 -27.80
C LEU A 448 -0.89 -0.22 -27.05
N GLU A 449 -2.03 -0.80 -26.66
CA GLU A 449 -3.07 -0.11 -25.89
C GLU A 449 -2.64 0.32 -24.49
N ASP A 450 -1.51 -0.17 -23.99
CA ASP A 450 -0.94 0.19 -22.68
C ASP A 450 0.09 1.34 -22.79
N GLY A 451 0.32 1.86 -23.99
CA GLY A 451 1.27 2.93 -24.28
C GLY A 451 2.73 2.47 -24.44
N ASN A 452 3.05 1.19 -24.21
CA ASN A 452 4.39 0.65 -24.51
C ASN A 452 4.55 0.35 -26.01
N LEU A 453 5.79 0.37 -26.50
CA LEU A 453 6.12 0.07 -27.89
C LEU A 453 5.57 -1.30 -28.33
N ASP A 454 4.94 -1.36 -29.52
CA ASP A 454 4.50 -2.63 -30.11
C ASP A 454 5.70 -3.41 -30.70
N PRO A 455 6.02 -4.62 -30.20
CA PRO A 455 7.12 -5.43 -30.73
C PRO A 455 7.05 -5.70 -32.24
N ALA A 456 5.85 -5.70 -32.85
CA ALA A 456 5.67 -5.92 -34.28
C ALA A 456 6.21 -4.75 -35.13
N GLU A 457 6.28 -3.55 -34.56
CA GLU A 457 6.80 -2.36 -35.25
C GLU A 457 8.30 -2.50 -35.58
N ILE A 458 9.04 -3.36 -34.87
CA ILE A 458 10.45 -3.67 -35.14
C ILE A 458 10.63 -4.21 -36.56
N ILE A 459 9.86 -5.24 -36.90
CA ILE A 459 9.92 -5.88 -38.21
C ILE A 459 9.44 -4.90 -39.28
N LYS A 460 8.33 -4.23 -39.01
CA LYS A 460 7.65 -3.32 -39.95
C LYS A 460 8.50 -2.11 -40.33
N ARG A 461 9.23 -1.53 -39.39
CA ARG A 461 9.93 -0.23 -39.57
C ARG A 461 11.42 -0.34 -39.77
N SER A 462 11.99 -1.51 -39.54
CA SER A 462 13.41 -1.71 -39.79
C SER A 462 13.79 -1.52 -41.26
N THR A 463 14.97 -0.95 -41.47
CA THR A 463 15.62 -0.81 -42.78
C THR A 463 17.06 -1.31 -42.66
N PRO A 464 17.82 -1.47 -43.75
CA PRO A 464 19.24 -1.80 -43.68
C PRO A 464 20.10 -0.82 -42.87
N ARG A 465 19.60 0.39 -42.57
CA ARG A 465 20.28 1.39 -41.71
C ARG A 465 19.95 1.25 -40.22
N THR A 466 18.96 0.44 -39.87
CA THR A 466 18.56 0.24 -38.46
C THR A 466 19.66 -0.46 -37.68
N LYS A 467 20.20 0.22 -36.66
CA LYS A 467 21.28 -0.29 -35.79
C LYS A 467 20.77 -0.85 -34.48
N ALA A 468 19.75 -0.23 -33.92
CA ALA A 468 19.20 -0.60 -32.63
C ALA A 468 17.73 -0.21 -32.50
N ILE A 469 17.10 -0.76 -31.46
CA ILE A 469 15.86 -0.27 -30.90
C ILE A 469 16.11 0.19 -29.46
N ILE A 470 15.56 1.35 -29.09
CA ILE A 470 15.42 1.77 -27.70
C ILE A 470 13.95 1.67 -27.27
N VAL A 471 13.70 1.00 -26.15
CA VAL A 471 12.35 0.88 -25.57
C VAL A 471 12.29 1.65 -24.25
N THR A 472 11.14 2.26 -23.96
CA THR A 472 10.88 2.88 -22.65
C THR A 472 9.80 2.08 -21.95
N HIS A 473 10.07 1.64 -20.72
CA HIS A 473 9.07 0.99 -19.88
C HIS A 473 8.12 2.05 -19.30
N MET A 474 7.12 2.44 -20.09
CA MET A 474 6.30 3.62 -19.83
C MET A 474 5.53 3.50 -18.53
N TRP A 475 5.53 4.58 -17.75
CA TRP A 475 4.83 4.70 -16.46
C TRP A 475 5.22 3.65 -15.39
N GLY A 476 6.27 2.87 -15.65
CA GLY A 476 6.72 1.77 -14.79
C GLY A 476 6.21 0.40 -15.21
N LEU A 477 5.41 0.31 -16.29
CA LEU A 477 4.98 -0.94 -16.89
C LEU A 477 6.10 -1.48 -17.80
N PRO A 478 6.66 -2.67 -17.53
CA PRO A 478 7.61 -3.31 -18.44
C PRO A 478 7.05 -3.50 -19.85
N CYS A 479 7.89 -3.30 -20.85
CA CYS A 479 7.54 -3.67 -22.24
C CYS A 479 7.56 -5.20 -22.38
N GLN A 480 6.99 -5.70 -23.49
CA GLN A 480 7.00 -7.14 -23.82
C GLN A 480 8.40 -7.59 -24.30
N MET A 481 9.34 -7.66 -23.35
CA MET A 481 10.78 -7.70 -23.64
C MET A 481 11.22 -8.96 -24.38
N GLN A 482 10.61 -10.11 -24.10
CA GLN A 482 10.92 -11.34 -24.83
C GLN A 482 10.63 -11.17 -26.34
N GLU A 483 9.47 -10.65 -26.70
CA GLU A 483 9.08 -10.41 -28.09
C GLU A 483 9.95 -9.35 -28.77
N ILE A 484 10.29 -8.28 -28.05
CA ILE A 484 11.21 -7.22 -28.54
C ILE A 484 12.57 -7.83 -28.88
N VAL A 485 13.16 -8.59 -27.97
CA VAL A 485 14.48 -9.22 -28.16
C VAL A 485 14.44 -10.22 -29.32
N ASP A 486 13.37 -11.02 -29.42
CA ASP A 486 13.25 -12.02 -30.48
C ASP A 486 13.02 -11.39 -31.86
N ASN A 487 12.31 -10.27 -31.95
CA ASN A 487 12.15 -9.54 -33.20
C ASN A 487 13.42 -8.78 -33.58
N ALA A 488 14.15 -8.20 -32.62
CA ALA A 488 15.44 -7.55 -32.87
C ALA A 488 16.47 -8.51 -33.49
N LYS A 489 16.51 -9.76 -33.03
CA LYS A 489 17.39 -10.81 -33.59
C LYS A 489 17.12 -11.14 -35.06
N LYS A 490 15.88 -10.98 -35.53
CA LYS A 490 15.47 -11.35 -36.91
C LYS A 490 15.88 -10.31 -37.95
N VAL A 491 16.19 -9.09 -37.53
CA VAL A 491 16.41 -7.95 -38.42
C VAL A 491 17.90 -7.64 -38.52
N ASN A 492 18.40 -7.38 -39.73
CA ASN A 492 19.79 -6.96 -40.01
C ASN A 492 20.88 -7.83 -39.36
N GLY A 493 20.63 -9.13 -39.18
CA GLY A 493 21.55 -10.04 -38.49
C GLY A 493 21.59 -9.88 -36.96
N GLY A 494 20.63 -9.15 -36.39
CA GLY A 494 20.49 -8.87 -34.97
C GLY A 494 20.82 -7.42 -34.61
N ILE A 495 19.81 -6.54 -34.66
CA ILE A 495 19.96 -5.16 -34.15
C ILE A 495 20.08 -5.16 -32.63
N LYS A 496 20.67 -4.09 -32.08
CA LYS A 496 20.88 -3.93 -30.62
C LYS A 496 19.60 -3.52 -29.90
N VAL A 497 19.45 -3.94 -28.65
CA VAL A 497 18.30 -3.60 -27.81
C VAL A 497 18.78 -2.73 -26.65
N LEU A 498 18.20 -1.54 -26.52
CA LEU A 498 18.49 -0.58 -25.47
C LEU A 498 17.26 -0.39 -24.60
N GLU A 499 17.43 -0.38 -23.28
CA GLU A 499 16.33 -0.19 -22.33
C GLU A 499 16.44 1.17 -21.63
N ASP A 500 15.44 2.04 -21.83
CA ASP A 500 15.20 3.18 -20.95
C ASP A 500 14.27 2.77 -19.81
N CYS A 501 14.90 2.53 -18.67
CA CYS A 501 14.25 2.10 -17.43
C CYS A 501 13.96 3.29 -16.48
N SER A 502 13.97 4.53 -16.99
CA SER A 502 13.80 5.74 -16.16
C SER A 502 12.49 5.83 -15.39
N HIS A 503 11.47 5.04 -15.75
CA HIS A 503 10.20 4.93 -15.00
C HIS A 503 10.04 3.57 -14.30
N ALA A 504 10.98 2.65 -14.48
CA ALA A 504 10.79 1.24 -14.19
C ALA A 504 11.89 0.66 -13.30
N HIS A 505 12.36 1.44 -12.32
CA HIS A 505 13.29 0.96 -11.29
C HIS A 505 12.75 -0.33 -10.66
N ASN A 506 13.53 -1.42 -10.76
CA ASN A 506 13.21 -2.74 -10.18
C ASN A 506 11.89 -3.38 -10.70
N ALA A 507 11.36 -2.91 -11.83
CA ALA A 507 10.28 -3.58 -12.52
C ALA A 507 10.74 -4.93 -13.08
N MET A 508 9.82 -5.86 -13.26
CA MET A 508 10.11 -7.23 -13.67
C MET A 508 9.04 -7.73 -14.64
N ILE A 509 9.48 -8.46 -15.66
CA ILE A 509 8.59 -9.19 -16.56
C ILE A 509 9.19 -10.57 -16.80
N ASP A 510 8.37 -11.62 -16.86
CA ASP A 510 8.80 -13.00 -17.07
C ASP A 510 9.90 -13.46 -16.09
N GLY A 511 9.84 -12.97 -14.85
CA GLY A 511 10.82 -13.29 -13.80
C GLY A 511 12.20 -12.66 -13.98
N LYS A 512 12.35 -11.70 -14.90
CA LYS A 512 13.62 -11.01 -15.17
C LYS A 512 13.46 -9.49 -15.06
N LEU A 513 14.37 -8.87 -14.32
CA LEU A 513 14.40 -7.42 -14.11
C LEU A 513 14.56 -6.67 -15.44
N VAL A 514 13.82 -5.59 -15.59
CA VAL A 514 14.05 -4.66 -16.70
C VAL A 514 15.43 -4.01 -16.61
N GLY A 515 16.00 -3.67 -17.75
CA GLY A 515 17.38 -3.21 -17.89
C GLY A 515 18.42 -4.33 -17.95
N THR A 516 17.98 -5.59 -17.96
CA THR A 516 18.84 -6.78 -18.08
C THR A 516 18.52 -7.62 -19.32
N TRP A 517 17.54 -7.18 -20.12
CA TRP A 517 17.06 -7.87 -21.32
C TRP A 517 17.88 -7.51 -22.55
N GLY A 518 18.21 -6.22 -22.70
CA GLY A 518 18.96 -5.69 -23.82
C GLY A 518 20.48 -5.74 -23.66
N ASP A 519 21.16 -5.11 -24.62
CA ASP A 519 22.61 -4.94 -24.63
C ASP A 519 23.09 -3.87 -23.63
N MET A 520 22.28 -2.81 -23.43
CA MET A 520 22.55 -1.68 -22.54
C MET A 520 21.25 -1.14 -21.95
N ALA A 521 21.35 -0.54 -20.77
CA ALA A 521 20.22 0.06 -20.08
C ALA A 521 20.58 1.38 -19.41
N ALA A 522 19.58 2.26 -19.28
CA ALA A 522 19.70 3.55 -18.64
C ALA A 522 18.59 3.78 -17.62
N TRP A 523 18.94 4.42 -16.50
CA TRP A 523 17.99 4.89 -15.49
C TRP A 523 18.21 6.36 -15.20
N SER A 524 17.11 7.09 -15.05
CA SER A 524 17.10 8.41 -14.44
C SER A 524 17.01 8.30 -12.92
N LEU A 525 17.75 9.16 -12.21
CA LEU A 525 17.65 9.38 -10.77
C LEU A 525 17.20 10.83 -10.50
N GLN A 526 16.41 11.40 -11.40
CA GLN A 526 15.83 12.74 -11.25
C GLN A 526 14.81 12.76 -10.09
N ALA A 527 14.62 13.93 -9.46
CA ALA A 527 13.78 14.17 -8.29
C ALA A 527 12.44 13.41 -8.26
N LYS A 528 11.72 13.32 -9.39
CA LYS A 528 10.39 12.70 -9.47
C LYS A 528 10.43 11.18 -9.64
N LYS A 529 11.59 10.57 -9.91
CA LYS A 529 11.71 9.11 -10.10
C LYS A 529 11.57 8.35 -8.78
N ASN A 530 11.12 7.09 -8.86
CA ASN A 530 10.88 6.25 -7.68
C ASN A 530 12.15 5.98 -6.86
N LEU A 531 13.30 6.06 -7.50
CA LEU A 531 14.60 6.14 -6.87
C LEU A 531 15.33 7.38 -7.41
N THR A 532 15.85 8.22 -6.52
CA THR A 532 16.25 9.57 -6.88
C THR A 532 17.50 10.04 -6.13
N GLY A 533 18.34 10.80 -6.83
CA GLY A 533 19.44 11.58 -6.29
C GLY A 533 19.22 13.08 -6.47
N GLY A 534 17.98 13.51 -6.75
CA GLY A 534 17.67 14.87 -7.20
C GLY A 534 17.98 15.07 -8.68
N GLN A 535 19.24 14.88 -9.08
CA GLN A 535 19.71 14.85 -10.47
C GLN A 535 20.90 13.89 -10.62
N ALA A 536 20.67 12.74 -11.26
CA ALA A 536 21.70 11.80 -11.69
C ALA A 536 21.10 10.79 -12.69
N GLY A 537 21.93 9.89 -13.20
CA GLY A 537 21.50 8.73 -13.96
C GLY A 537 22.49 7.58 -13.83
N VAL A 538 22.10 6.43 -14.34
CA VAL A 538 22.94 5.22 -14.35
C VAL A 538 22.89 4.63 -15.75
N PHE A 539 24.05 4.41 -16.35
CA PHE A 539 24.24 3.54 -17.51
C PHE A 539 24.71 2.17 -17.02
N ALA A 540 24.18 1.07 -17.56
CA ALA A 540 24.64 -0.27 -17.22
C ALA A 540 24.67 -1.20 -18.44
N THR A 541 25.55 -2.19 -18.39
CA THR A 541 25.71 -3.19 -19.46
C THR A 541 26.49 -4.41 -18.94
N ASN A 542 26.39 -5.52 -19.67
CA ASN A 542 27.26 -6.68 -19.47
C ASN A 542 28.52 -6.66 -20.37
N SER A 543 28.60 -5.73 -21.32
CA SER A 543 29.71 -5.63 -22.27
C SER A 543 30.81 -4.69 -21.77
N THR A 544 32.02 -5.20 -21.63
CA THR A 544 33.21 -4.40 -21.30
C THR A 544 33.56 -3.38 -22.39
N ASP A 545 33.27 -3.68 -23.66
CA ASP A 545 33.48 -2.75 -24.78
C ASP A 545 32.53 -1.54 -24.68
N TYR A 546 31.23 -1.79 -24.49
CA TYR A 546 30.24 -0.71 -24.32
C TYR A 546 30.52 0.12 -23.08
N TYR A 547 30.92 -0.52 -21.97
CA TYR A 547 31.32 0.18 -20.76
C TYR A 547 32.55 1.07 -20.98
N SER A 548 33.57 0.56 -21.67
CA SER A 548 34.80 1.31 -21.97
C SER A 548 34.52 2.55 -22.83
N ARG A 549 33.63 2.43 -23.81
CA ARG A 549 33.17 3.53 -24.67
C ARG A 549 32.38 4.57 -23.87
N ALA A 550 31.46 4.13 -23.00
CA ALA A 550 30.70 5.00 -22.10
C ALA A 550 31.61 5.77 -21.12
N ILE A 551 32.61 5.11 -20.53
CA ILE A 551 33.60 5.79 -19.68
C ILE A 551 34.32 6.88 -20.46
N LEU A 552 34.86 6.58 -21.64
CA LEU A 552 35.60 7.55 -22.43
C LEU A 552 34.72 8.71 -22.90
N HIS A 553 33.42 8.48 -23.09
CA HIS A 553 32.47 9.53 -23.43
C HIS A 553 32.34 10.58 -22.30
N GLY A 554 32.19 10.14 -21.05
CA GLY A 554 31.85 11.02 -19.93
C GLY A 554 32.98 11.33 -18.94
N HIS A 555 34.10 10.61 -19.04
CA HIS A 555 35.23 10.66 -18.13
C HIS A 555 36.57 10.69 -18.87
N PHE A 556 37.60 11.08 -18.12
CA PHE A 556 38.98 11.21 -18.59
C PHE A 556 39.94 11.05 -17.41
N ASN A 557 41.23 11.03 -17.72
CA ASN A 557 42.32 10.89 -16.78
C ASN A 557 42.15 9.63 -15.88
N LYS A 558 42.01 9.80 -14.56
CA LYS A 558 42.10 8.69 -13.59
C LYS A 558 41.09 7.57 -13.85
N ARG A 559 39.80 7.89 -14.02
CA ARG A 559 38.76 6.86 -14.22
C ARG A 559 38.99 6.05 -15.49
N ALA A 560 39.17 6.74 -16.61
CA ALA A 560 39.43 6.11 -17.89
C ALA A 560 40.74 5.30 -17.89
N LYS A 561 41.76 5.74 -17.15
CA LYS A 561 43.01 4.98 -16.99
C LYS A 561 42.80 3.68 -16.22
N GLN A 562 41.97 3.72 -15.18
CA GLN A 562 41.79 2.60 -14.26
C GLN A 562 40.83 1.55 -14.81
N GLU A 563 39.74 1.97 -15.44
CA GLU A 563 38.61 1.08 -15.74
C GLU A 563 38.53 0.65 -17.21
N VAL A 564 39.13 1.38 -18.14
CA VAL A 564 39.26 0.89 -19.52
C VAL A 564 40.38 -0.15 -19.56
N PRO A 565 40.14 -1.38 -20.06
CA PRO A 565 41.16 -2.43 -20.12
C PRO A 565 42.41 -2.01 -20.88
N GLN A 566 43.57 -2.54 -20.51
CA GLN A 566 44.85 -2.17 -21.13
C GLN A 566 44.91 -2.51 -22.62
N ASP A 567 44.30 -3.61 -23.02
CA ASP A 567 44.22 -4.14 -24.38
C ASP A 567 43.06 -3.54 -25.21
N HIS A 568 42.21 -2.73 -24.60
CA HIS A 568 41.11 -2.09 -25.31
C HIS A 568 41.64 -1.05 -26.34
N PRO A 569 41.21 -1.07 -27.61
CA PRO A 569 41.77 -0.18 -28.66
C PRO A 569 41.66 1.32 -28.34
N LEU A 570 40.60 1.72 -27.63
CA LEU A 570 40.37 3.11 -27.24
C LEU A 570 41.12 3.52 -25.97
N ARG A 571 41.84 2.60 -25.30
CA ARG A 571 42.57 2.88 -24.05
C ARG A 571 43.58 4.01 -24.18
N LYS A 572 44.14 4.22 -25.38
CA LYS A 572 45.06 5.30 -25.71
C LYS A 572 44.50 6.71 -25.44
N PHE A 573 43.18 6.87 -25.42
CA PHE A 573 42.50 8.15 -25.16
C PHE A 573 42.24 8.42 -23.68
N TRP A 574 42.70 7.56 -22.77
CA TRP A 574 42.39 7.67 -21.34
C TRP A 574 42.65 9.05 -20.73
N LEU A 575 43.66 9.79 -21.21
CA LEU A 575 44.02 11.08 -20.62
C LEU A 575 42.96 12.14 -20.89
N THR A 576 42.42 12.18 -22.11
CA THR A 576 41.46 13.20 -22.58
C THR A 576 40.01 12.72 -22.56
N GLY A 577 39.80 11.40 -22.54
CA GLY A 577 38.53 10.81 -22.96
C GLY A 577 38.17 11.28 -24.38
N LEU A 578 36.88 11.43 -24.64
CA LEU A 578 36.32 12.08 -25.83
C LEU A 578 36.01 13.57 -25.59
N GLY A 579 36.51 14.15 -24.49
CA GLY A 579 36.47 15.59 -24.23
C GLY A 579 35.26 16.11 -23.45
N LEU A 580 34.29 15.26 -23.08
CA LEU A 580 33.11 15.67 -22.32
C LEU A 580 33.23 15.29 -20.84
N ASN A 581 32.62 16.10 -19.98
CA ASN A 581 32.49 15.81 -18.54
C ASN A 581 31.00 15.61 -18.20
N MET A 582 30.62 14.36 -17.97
CA MET A 582 29.23 13.95 -17.79
C MET A 582 28.99 13.30 -16.42
N ARG A 583 29.92 13.53 -15.49
CA ARG A 583 29.94 12.90 -14.17
C ARG A 583 28.74 13.33 -13.33
N ALA A 584 28.21 12.38 -12.55
CA ALA A 584 27.29 12.71 -11.47
C ALA A 584 27.96 13.61 -10.42
N HIS A 585 27.17 14.33 -9.62
CA HIS A 585 27.69 15.02 -8.44
C HIS A 585 27.70 14.06 -7.24
N PRO A 586 28.74 14.02 -6.38
CA PRO A 586 28.80 13.06 -5.27
C PRO A 586 27.61 13.15 -4.31
N LEU A 587 27.10 14.36 -4.05
CA LEU A 587 25.92 14.56 -3.19
C LEU A 587 24.66 13.91 -3.78
N ALA A 588 24.47 13.96 -5.10
CA ALA A 588 23.33 13.32 -5.75
C ALA A 588 23.42 11.79 -5.59
N ILE A 589 24.62 11.23 -5.71
CA ILE A 589 24.84 9.79 -5.51
C ILE A 589 24.73 9.41 -4.03
N ALA A 590 25.10 10.28 -3.09
CA ALA A 590 24.87 10.06 -1.66
C ALA A 590 23.37 9.96 -1.33
N ILE A 591 22.54 10.87 -1.89
CA ILE A 591 21.08 10.82 -1.77
C ILE A 591 20.57 9.51 -2.38
N ALA A 592 20.92 9.20 -3.63
CA ALA A 592 20.46 7.99 -4.30
C ALA A 592 20.87 6.71 -3.57
N ASN A 593 22.10 6.67 -3.04
CA ASN A 593 22.60 5.55 -2.26
C ASN A 593 21.80 5.32 -0.98
N GLN A 594 21.44 6.39 -0.27
CA GLN A 594 20.58 6.24 0.91
C GLN A 594 19.15 5.85 0.51
N GLN A 595 18.62 6.39 -0.59
CA GLN A 595 17.28 6.04 -1.08
C GLN A 595 17.15 4.54 -1.41
N LEU A 596 18.24 3.87 -1.84
CA LEU A 596 18.23 2.42 -2.07
C LEU A 596 17.86 1.61 -0.82
N ASP A 597 18.11 2.13 0.39
CA ASP A 597 17.76 1.44 1.65
C ASP A 597 16.25 1.51 1.92
N MET A 598 15.62 2.63 1.55
CA MET A 598 14.18 2.87 1.72
C MET A 598 13.34 2.30 0.58
N PHE A 599 13.96 2.09 -0.58
CA PHE A 599 13.31 1.73 -1.82
C PHE A 599 12.39 0.49 -1.70
N PRO A 600 12.79 -0.63 -1.08
CA PRO A 600 11.90 -1.79 -0.93
C PRO A 600 10.61 -1.49 -0.14
N SER A 601 10.69 -0.61 0.87
CA SER A 601 9.51 -0.18 1.62
C SER A 601 8.59 0.70 0.77
N HIS A 602 9.16 1.66 0.04
CA HIS A 602 8.40 2.51 -0.88
C HIS A 602 7.67 1.68 -1.95
N GLU A 603 8.34 0.69 -2.55
CA GLU A 603 7.75 -0.20 -3.53
C GLU A 603 6.58 -1.01 -2.95
N LYS A 604 6.72 -1.52 -1.72
CA LYS A 604 5.66 -2.26 -1.03
C LYS A 604 4.38 -1.42 -0.90
N TYR A 605 4.49 -0.17 -0.47
CA TYR A 605 3.33 0.72 -0.33
C TYR A 605 2.76 1.17 -1.68
N ARG A 606 3.63 1.52 -2.65
CA ARG A 606 3.18 1.85 -4.01
C ARG A 606 2.37 0.72 -4.63
N GLN A 607 2.85 -0.52 -4.50
CA GLN A 607 2.15 -1.71 -4.98
C GLN A 607 0.82 -1.89 -4.26
N ALA A 608 0.80 -1.85 -2.93
CA ALA A 608 -0.44 -2.02 -2.16
C ALA A 608 -1.50 -0.95 -2.49
N TYR A 609 -1.09 0.30 -2.67
CA TYR A 609 -2.01 1.38 -3.08
C TYR A 609 -2.44 1.26 -4.53
N ALA A 610 -1.57 0.81 -5.44
CA ALA A 610 -1.95 0.55 -6.82
C ALA A 610 -3.02 -0.56 -6.87
N ASP A 611 -2.81 -1.66 -6.14
CA ASP A 611 -3.77 -2.77 -6.06
C ASP A 611 -5.13 -2.31 -5.49
N TYR A 612 -5.09 -1.46 -4.44
CA TYR A 612 -6.30 -0.87 -3.86
C TYR A 612 -7.03 0.06 -4.84
N ILE A 613 -6.31 0.97 -5.50
CA ILE A 613 -6.89 1.90 -6.49
C ILE A 613 -7.45 1.13 -7.68
N VAL A 614 -6.68 0.21 -8.26
CA VAL A 614 -7.09 -0.60 -9.42
C VAL A 614 -8.33 -1.43 -9.08
N SER A 615 -8.34 -2.14 -7.96
CA SER A 615 -9.47 -2.99 -7.57
C SER A 615 -10.77 -2.19 -7.36
N ARG A 616 -10.68 -0.99 -6.78
CA ARG A 616 -11.85 -0.15 -6.49
C ARG A 616 -12.34 0.64 -7.70
N LEU A 617 -11.42 1.29 -8.42
CA LEU A 617 -11.76 2.13 -9.56
C LEU A 617 -12.12 1.33 -10.82
N SER A 618 -11.82 0.02 -10.87
CA SER A 618 -12.36 -0.88 -11.90
C SER A 618 -13.88 -0.98 -11.90
N ALA A 619 -14.56 -0.51 -10.86
CA ALA A 619 -16.03 -0.42 -10.82
C ALA A 619 -16.58 0.72 -11.70
N ILE A 620 -15.76 1.70 -12.10
CA ILE A 620 -16.17 2.83 -12.93
C ILE A 620 -16.16 2.39 -14.41
N PRO A 621 -17.32 2.26 -15.09
CA PRO A 621 -17.41 1.60 -16.40
C PRO A 621 -16.59 2.26 -17.52
N PHE A 622 -16.41 3.57 -17.43
CA PHE A 622 -15.68 4.39 -18.38
C PHE A 622 -14.21 4.64 -18.01
N LEU A 623 -13.68 3.92 -17.01
CA LEU A 623 -12.25 3.91 -16.71
C LEU A 623 -11.66 2.52 -16.93
N LYS A 624 -10.66 2.45 -17.80
CA LYS A 624 -9.85 1.26 -18.02
C LYS A 624 -8.57 1.36 -17.18
N MET A 625 -8.41 0.47 -16.23
CA MET A 625 -7.23 0.37 -15.37
C MET A 625 -6.03 -0.23 -16.12
N PRO A 626 -4.78 0.10 -15.72
CA PRO A 626 -3.60 -0.56 -16.28
C PRO A 626 -3.61 -2.05 -15.93
N VAL A 627 -3.25 -2.89 -16.90
CA VAL A 627 -3.22 -4.35 -16.73
C VAL A 627 -1.78 -4.78 -16.46
N VAL A 628 -1.53 -5.35 -15.29
CA VAL A 628 -0.29 -6.08 -15.02
C VAL A 628 -0.54 -7.55 -15.39
N ARG A 629 0.28 -8.11 -16.29
CA ARG A 629 0.16 -9.51 -16.70
C ARG A 629 0.24 -10.41 -15.45
N SER A 630 -0.68 -11.35 -15.33
CA SER A 630 -0.90 -12.15 -14.12
C SER A 630 0.08 -13.31 -13.96
N SER A 631 1.38 -13.02 -13.98
CA SER A 631 2.40 -13.95 -13.51
C SER A 631 2.74 -13.63 -12.04
N ARG A 632 3.08 -14.63 -11.22
CA ARG A 632 3.54 -14.40 -9.83
C ARG A 632 4.83 -13.57 -9.74
N THR A 633 5.49 -13.34 -10.87
CA THR A 633 6.81 -12.74 -10.98
C THR A 633 6.79 -11.37 -11.64
N ASP A 634 5.74 -10.98 -12.34
CA ASP A 634 5.71 -9.68 -13.00
C ASP A 634 5.53 -8.57 -11.97
N ARG A 635 6.23 -7.46 -12.17
CA ARG A 635 6.22 -6.31 -11.26
C ARG A 635 6.20 -5.01 -12.05
N HIS A 636 5.17 -4.23 -11.80
CA HIS A 636 5.08 -2.84 -12.26
C HIS A 636 5.81 -1.93 -11.24
N ALA A 637 6.59 -0.96 -11.71
CA ALA A 637 7.33 -0.06 -10.81
C ALA A 637 6.45 1.05 -10.20
N TRP A 638 5.31 1.34 -10.82
CA TRP A 638 4.34 2.35 -10.34
C TRP A 638 4.98 3.73 -10.19
N TYR A 639 5.70 4.17 -11.22
CA TYR A 639 6.15 5.57 -11.33
C TYR A 639 4.96 6.52 -11.37
N ALA A 640 3.91 6.11 -12.09
CA ALA A 640 2.57 6.67 -11.97
C ALA A 640 1.55 5.56 -12.22
N LEU A 641 0.33 5.75 -11.75
CA LEU A 641 -0.82 4.97 -12.18
C LEU A 641 -1.50 5.72 -13.33
N VAL A 642 -1.51 5.12 -14.51
CA VAL A 642 -2.17 5.68 -15.69
C VAL A 642 -3.39 4.83 -16.03
N MET A 643 -4.56 5.46 -15.95
CA MET A 643 -5.83 4.91 -16.36
C MET A 643 -6.26 5.52 -17.70
N GLN A 644 -7.14 4.87 -18.43
CA GLN A 644 -7.68 5.36 -19.69
C GLN A 644 -9.17 5.67 -19.56
N PHE A 645 -9.56 6.89 -19.92
CA PHE A 645 -10.96 7.32 -20.02
C PHE A 645 -11.57 6.83 -21.33
N ASP A 646 -12.63 6.05 -21.24
CA ASP A 646 -13.34 5.48 -22.38
C ASP A 646 -14.62 6.30 -22.64
N ALA A 647 -14.52 7.29 -23.53
CA ALA A 647 -15.62 8.21 -23.84
C ALA A 647 -16.88 7.48 -24.33
N ASP A 648 -16.73 6.35 -25.03
CA ASP A 648 -17.84 5.55 -25.54
C ASP A 648 -18.67 4.89 -24.42
N LYS A 649 -18.10 4.78 -23.21
CA LYS A 649 -18.76 4.24 -22.02
C LYS A 649 -19.13 5.31 -20.99
N ALA A 650 -18.71 6.54 -21.22
CA ALA A 650 -19.01 7.64 -20.31
C ALA A 650 -20.49 8.03 -20.46
N PRO A 651 -21.17 8.40 -19.37
CA PRO A 651 -22.54 8.89 -19.44
C PRO A 651 -22.61 10.24 -20.19
N GLY A 652 -23.57 10.38 -21.11
CA GLY A 652 -23.80 11.62 -21.86
C GLY A 652 -22.61 12.01 -22.76
N GLU A 653 -22.37 13.31 -22.91
CA GLU A 653 -21.23 13.87 -23.68
C GLU A 653 -20.01 14.20 -22.80
N VAL A 654 -19.88 13.56 -21.62
CA VAL A 654 -18.82 13.88 -20.66
C VAL A 654 -17.45 13.56 -21.24
N THR A 655 -16.59 14.57 -21.28
CA THR A 655 -15.20 14.46 -21.73
C THR A 655 -14.25 14.05 -20.60
N ARG A 656 -13.07 13.53 -20.98
CA ARG A 656 -11.97 13.26 -20.04
C ARG A 656 -11.60 14.50 -19.24
N GLU A 657 -11.52 15.65 -19.90
CA GLU A 657 -11.17 16.94 -19.33
C GLU A 657 -12.19 17.39 -18.28
N GLU A 658 -13.49 17.22 -18.55
CA GLU A 658 -14.55 17.52 -17.59
C GLU A 658 -14.53 16.57 -16.39
N PHE A 659 -14.29 15.27 -16.61
CA PHE A 659 -14.14 14.31 -15.53
C PHE A 659 -12.95 14.67 -14.62
N VAL A 660 -11.77 14.93 -15.19
CA VAL A 660 -10.59 15.39 -14.44
C VAL A 660 -10.85 16.73 -13.74
N LYS A 661 -11.56 17.66 -14.38
CA LYS A 661 -11.93 18.92 -13.76
C LYS A 661 -12.82 18.70 -12.53
N LYS A 662 -13.85 17.86 -12.63
CA LYS A 662 -14.74 17.53 -11.49
C LYS A 662 -13.95 16.92 -10.33
N LEU A 663 -13.01 16.01 -10.61
CA LEU A 663 -12.12 15.47 -9.56
C LEU A 663 -11.28 16.55 -8.90
N LYS A 664 -10.69 17.48 -9.69
CA LYS A 664 -9.94 18.62 -9.15
C LYS A 664 -10.80 19.57 -8.34
N ASP A 665 -12.05 19.81 -8.76
CA ASP A 665 -13.01 20.63 -8.02
C ASP A 665 -13.37 19.98 -6.65
N ARG A 666 -13.23 18.65 -6.52
CA ARG A 666 -13.32 17.89 -5.25
C ARG A 666 -12.02 17.91 -4.42
N GLY A 667 -11.00 18.61 -4.87
CA GLY A 667 -9.71 18.72 -4.19
C GLY A 667 -8.67 17.69 -4.61
N LEU A 668 -8.91 16.84 -5.62
CA LEU A 668 -7.91 15.87 -6.08
C LEU A 668 -6.89 16.53 -7.02
N LYS A 669 -5.99 17.31 -6.44
CA LYS A 669 -5.07 18.20 -7.16
C LYS A 669 -4.06 17.47 -8.05
N GLU A 670 -3.69 16.25 -7.68
CA GLU A 670 -2.67 15.47 -8.38
C GLU A 670 -3.21 14.62 -9.53
N VAL A 671 -4.52 14.58 -9.73
CA VAL A 671 -5.10 14.03 -10.96
C VAL A 671 -4.64 14.89 -12.12
N ASP A 672 -4.04 14.26 -13.13
CA ASP A 672 -3.39 14.98 -14.21
C ASP A 672 -3.69 14.33 -15.56
N ILE A 673 -3.63 15.14 -16.62
CA ILE A 673 -3.60 14.66 -18.00
C ILE A 673 -2.15 14.81 -18.45
N PRO A 674 -1.44 13.73 -18.83
CA PRO A 674 0.02 13.76 -19.01
C PRO A 674 0.48 14.47 -20.31
N LYS A 675 0.18 15.76 -20.45
CA LYS A 675 0.43 16.57 -21.67
C LYS A 675 1.89 16.69 -22.07
N SER A 676 2.81 16.66 -21.11
CA SER A 676 4.27 16.75 -21.37
C SER A 676 4.87 15.47 -21.96
N THR A 677 4.12 14.37 -21.97
CA THR A 677 4.48 13.09 -22.59
C THR A 677 3.53 12.85 -23.75
N GLY A 678 3.64 13.70 -24.78
CA GLY A 678 2.87 13.59 -26.02
C GLY A 678 3.59 12.75 -27.07
N LEU A 679 3.03 12.73 -28.27
CA LEU A 679 3.63 12.07 -29.43
C LEU A 679 4.85 12.85 -29.93
N LEU A 680 6.00 12.19 -29.97
CA LEU A 680 7.27 12.86 -30.32
C LEU A 680 7.31 13.37 -31.76
N ASN A 681 6.62 12.69 -32.69
CA ASN A 681 6.58 13.08 -34.10
C ASN A 681 5.90 14.45 -34.35
N GLU A 682 5.21 15.00 -33.35
CA GLU A 682 4.55 16.31 -33.44
C GLU A 682 5.41 17.45 -32.86
N LEU A 683 6.43 17.14 -32.07
CA LEU A 683 7.22 18.17 -31.40
C LEU A 683 8.15 18.87 -32.42
N PRO A 684 8.33 20.21 -32.30
CA PRO A 684 9.16 20.99 -33.23
C PRO A 684 10.58 20.47 -33.41
N LEU A 685 11.18 19.88 -32.36
CA LEU A 685 12.54 19.34 -32.44
C LEU A 685 12.64 18.14 -33.40
N PHE A 686 11.56 17.37 -33.59
CA PHE A 686 11.55 16.20 -34.49
C PHE A 686 10.97 16.53 -35.87
N THR A 687 10.17 17.59 -36.01
CA THR A 687 9.66 18.07 -37.30
C THR A 687 10.60 19.07 -37.98
N HIS A 688 11.31 19.89 -37.20
CA HIS A 688 12.21 20.97 -37.67
C HIS A 688 13.63 20.77 -37.12
N SER A 689 14.06 19.51 -36.99
CA SER A 689 15.38 19.13 -36.44
C SER A 689 16.56 19.87 -37.10
N HIS A 690 16.47 20.10 -38.41
CA HIS A 690 17.47 20.83 -39.20
C HIS A 690 17.64 22.30 -38.83
N GLU A 691 16.59 22.95 -38.35
CA GLU A 691 16.66 24.31 -37.83
C GLU A 691 17.27 24.34 -36.43
N ALA A 692 16.90 23.36 -35.58
CA ALA A 692 17.35 23.28 -34.19
C ALA A 692 18.83 22.83 -34.06
N ILE A 693 19.33 21.99 -34.98
CA ILE A 693 20.69 21.42 -34.93
C ILE A 693 21.38 21.57 -36.30
N PRO A 694 21.74 22.80 -36.72
CA PRO A 694 22.23 23.09 -38.08
C PRO A 694 23.60 22.49 -38.41
N ARG A 695 24.33 21.96 -37.40
CA ARG A 695 25.67 21.36 -37.57
C ARG A 695 25.70 20.12 -38.49
N TYR A 696 24.54 19.53 -38.81
CA TYR A 696 24.41 18.39 -39.73
C TYR A 696 23.88 18.79 -41.12
N GLY A 697 23.75 20.10 -41.39
CA GLY A 697 23.28 20.65 -42.67
C GLY A 697 21.97 21.42 -42.53
N SER A 698 21.66 22.25 -43.55
CA SER A 698 20.50 23.14 -43.57
C SER A 698 19.26 22.58 -44.30
N LYS A 699 19.38 21.41 -44.92
CA LYS A 699 18.23 20.66 -45.45
C LYS A 699 17.73 19.70 -44.37
N PRO A 700 16.44 19.32 -44.37
CA PRO A 700 15.99 18.16 -43.61
C PRO A 700 16.89 16.97 -43.98
N TRP A 701 17.82 16.58 -43.10
CA TRP A 701 18.79 15.51 -43.42
C TRP A 701 18.14 14.12 -43.42
N HIS A 702 16.86 14.06 -43.07
CA HIS A 702 15.99 12.93 -43.26
C HIS A 702 14.68 13.45 -43.87
N LYS A 703 14.14 12.72 -44.86
CA LYS A 703 12.74 12.91 -45.25
C LYS A 703 11.93 12.80 -43.96
N HIS A 704 11.01 13.74 -43.72
CA HIS A 704 10.01 13.58 -42.69
C HIS A 704 9.51 12.13 -42.79
N GLN A 705 9.52 11.39 -41.68
CA GLN A 705 8.63 10.24 -41.61
C GLN A 705 7.27 10.77 -42.07
N PRO A 706 6.62 10.12 -43.03
CA PRO A 706 5.37 10.65 -43.58
C PRO A 706 4.43 10.99 -42.42
N ASN A 707 3.39 11.78 -42.67
CA ASN A 707 2.24 11.89 -41.76
C ASN A 707 1.58 10.50 -41.60
N GLU A 708 2.29 9.55 -41.01
CA GLU A 708 1.88 8.21 -40.67
C GLU A 708 1.23 8.34 -39.32
N ASN A 709 -0.04 7.95 -39.27
CA ASN A 709 -0.78 7.97 -38.04
C ASN A 709 -0.19 6.91 -37.10
N PHE A 710 0.03 7.31 -35.84
CA PHE A 710 0.31 6.42 -34.72
C PHE A 710 -0.98 6.27 -33.90
N PRO A 711 -2.00 5.59 -34.44
CA PRO A 711 -3.36 5.67 -33.91
C PRO A 711 -3.47 5.11 -32.49
N ARG A 712 -2.69 4.08 -32.14
CA ARG A 712 -2.75 3.48 -30.80
C ARG A 712 -2.07 4.38 -29.77
N ALA A 713 -0.91 4.94 -30.11
CA ALA A 713 -0.24 5.93 -29.27
C ALA A 713 -1.12 7.18 -29.06
N LEU A 714 -1.73 7.70 -30.12
CA LEU A 714 -2.64 8.85 -30.04
C LEU A 714 -3.86 8.52 -29.17
N THR A 715 -4.49 7.36 -29.39
CA THR A 715 -5.63 6.90 -28.59
C THR A 715 -5.26 6.77 -27.11
N PHE A 716 -4.09 6.19 -26.80
CA PHE A 716 -3.62 6.11 -25.42
C PHE A 716 -3.42 7.50 -24.81
N PHE A 717 -2.75 8.40 -25.53
CA PHE A 717 -2.51 9.78 -25.10
C PHE A 717 -3.83 10.55 -24.85
N ASP A 718 -4.81 10.41 -25.74
CA ASP A 718 -6.11 11.09 -25.65
C ASP A 718 -7.01 10.52 -24.55
N ARG A 719 -6.77 9.28 -24.12
CA ARG A 719 -7.52 8.64 -23.04
C ARG A 719 -6.83 8.73 -21.68
N ALA A 720 -5.51 8.97 -21.64
CA ALA A 720 -4.74 8.88 -20.40
C ALA A 720 -5.15 9.90 -19.32
N ILE A 721 -5.38 9.39 -18.11
CA ILE A 721 -5.46 10.13 -16.84
C ILE A 721 -4.39 9.54 -15.92
N LYS A 722 -3.60 10.40 -15.27
CA LYS A 722 -2.47 10.03 -14.44
C LYS A 722 -2.74 10.38 -12.97
N LEU A 723 -2.38 9.46 -12.09
CA LEU A 723 -2.20 9.69 -10.66
C LEU A 723 -0.75 9.42 -10.27
N PRO A 724 -0.13 10.25 -9.40
CA PRO A 724 1.09 9.83 -8.75
C PRO A 724 0.79 8.65 -7.82
N MET A 725 1.85 7.95 -7.42
CA MET A 725 1.73 6.86 -6.46
C MET A 725 2.38 7.24 -5.15
N TRP A 726 1.63 7.07 -4.06
CA TRP A 726 2.08 7.27 -2.70
C TRP A 726 2.94 6.11 -2.22
N ALA A 727 3.78 6.35 -1.21
CA ALA A 727 4.93 5.49 -0.92
C ALA A 727 5.15 5.17 0.56
N THR A 728 4.28 5.64 1.46
CA THR A 728 4.40 5.44 2.91
C THR A 728 3.07 4.97 3.50
N ALA A 729 3.13 4.39 4.71
CA ALA A 729 1.93 4.00 5.46
C ALA A 729 0.99 5.19 5.74
N ASN A 730 1.55 6.37 5.98
CA ASN A 730 0.81 7.59 6.32
C ASN A 730 -0.04 8.12 5.17
N ASP A 731 0.23 7.67 3.94
CA ASP A 731 -0.50 8.12 2.76
C ASP A 731 -1.86 7.42 2.60
N ARG A 732 -2.13 6.34 3.35
CA ARG A 732 -3.36 5.53 3.20
C ARG A 732 -4.65 6.37 3.25
N PRO A 733 -4.84 7.30 4.20
CA PRO A 733 -6.04 8.14 4.23
C PRO A 733 -6.20 9.01 2.97
N ILE A 734 -5.09 9.48 2.39
CA ILE A 734 -5.10 10.26 1.14
C ILE A 734 -5.55 9.35 -0.01
N VAL A 735 -4.96 8.16 -0.13
CA VAL A 735 -5.33 7.17 -1.16
C VAL A 735 -6.81 6.79 -1.07
N GLU A 736 -7.30 6.51 0.14
CA GLU A 736 -8.71 6.17 0.38
C GLU A 736 -9.65 7.33 0.04
N HIS A 737 -9.27 8.57 0.36
CA HIS A 737 -10.02 9.76 -0.03
C HIS A 737 -10.08 9.93 -1.56
N TYR A 738 -8.94 9.79 -2.24
CA TYR A 738 -8.89 9.84 -3.70
C TYR A 738 -9.83 8.80 -4.33
N VAL A 739 -9.78 7.55 -3.87
CA VAL A 739 -10.67 6.49 -4.38
C VAL A 739 -12.14 6.82 -4.12
N ALA A 740 -12.48 7.34 -2.94
CA ALA A 740 -13.85 7.71 -2.60
C ALA A 740 -14.39 8.83 -3.50
N GLU A 741 -13.61 9.89 -3.73
CA GLU A 741 -14.03 11.00 -4.60
C GLU A 741 -14.11 10.59 -6.07
N PHE A 742 -13.22 9.70 -6.54
CA PHE A 742 -13.35 9.12 -7.89
C PHE A 742 -14.68 8.38 -8.07
N LEU A 743 -15.05 7.55 -7.09
CA LEU A 743 -16.31 6.82 -7.11
C LEU A 743 -17.51 7.77 -7.03
N SER A 744 -17.47 8.77 -6.14
CA SER A 744 -18.54 9.75 -5.98
C SER A 744 -18.76 10.58 -7.24
N VAL A 745 -17.69 11.10 -7.87
CA VAL A 745 -17.81 11.84 -9.13
C VAL A 745 -18.37 10.96 -10.25
N ALA A 746 -17.96 9.69 -10.30
CA ALA A 746 -18.49 8.76 -11.30
C ALA A 746 -19.98 8.44 -11.08
N GLU A 747 -20.40 8.23 -9.83
CA GLU A 747 -21.80 8.00 -9.46
C GLU A 747 -22.68 9.20 -9.83
N GLU A 748 -22.27 10.42 -9.49
CA GLU A 748 -22.98 11.65 -9.87
C GLU A 748 -23.19 11.76 -11.39
N LEU A 749 -22.14 11.47 -12.18
CA LEU A 749 -22.23 11.51 -13.63
C LEU A 749 -23.20 10.46 -14.20
N LEU A 750 -23.24 9.27 -13.60
CA LEU A 750 -24.15 8.19 -14.02
C LEU A 750 -25.61 8.49 -13.62
N GLU A 751 -25.85 9.03 -12.43
CA GLU A 751 -27.19 9.42 -11.96
C GLU A 751 -27.79 10.58 -12.78
N HIS A 752 -26.98 11.59 -13.10
CA HIS A 752 -27.43 12.71 -13.94
C HIS A 752 -27.88 12.24 -15.33
N SER A 753 -27.19 11.25 -15.92
CA SER A 753 -27.57 10.69 -17.22
C SER A 753 -28.89 9.91 -17.16
N LEU A 754 -29.16 9.17 -16.07
CA LEU A 754 -30.44 8.49 -15.84
C LEU A 754 -31.60 9.49 -15.68
N ALA A 755 -31.36 10.64 -15.03
CA ALA A 755 -32.35 11.70 -14.87
C ALA A 755 -32.63 12.45 -16.19
N GLU A 756 -31.63 12.63 -17.06
CA GLU A 756 -31.79 13.23 -18.39
C GLU A 756 -32.48 12.30 -19.38
N THR A 757 -32.17 11.00 -19.36
CA THR A 757 -32.88 10.00 -20.18
C THR A 757 -34.35 9.83 -19.75
N GLN A 758 -34.67 9.99 -18.46
CA GLN A 758 -36.06 10.01 -17.99
C GLN A 758 -36.83 11.28 -18.38
N LYS A 759 -36.15 12.40 -18.69
CA LYS A 759 -36.79 13.64 -19.19
C LYS A 759 -36.99 13.66 -20.72
N ALA A 760 -36.42 12.69 -21.46
CA ALA A 760 -36.39 12.71 -22.92
C ALA A 760 -37.45 11.83 -23.62
N VAL A 761 -38.49 11.35 -22.92
CA VAL A 761 -39.59 10.57 -23.53
C VAL A 761 -40.94 11.25 -23.31
N PRO A 762 -41.50 11.95 -24.32
CA PRO A 762 -42.92 12.22 -24.38
C PRO A 762 -43.60 11.07 -25.13
N VAL A 763 -44.10 10.08 -24.40
CA VAL A 763 -45.04 9.10 -24.97
C VAL A 763 -46.24 9.02 -24.06
N ALA A 764 -47.28 9.74 -24.46
CA ALA A 764 -48.65 9.41 -24.15
C ALA A 764 -48.92 7.96 -24.58
N TYR A 765 -49.52 7.13 -23.72
CA TYR A 765 -50.67 6.31 -24.07
C TYR A 765 -51.31 5.71 -22.81
N GLU A 766 -52.56 5.31 -23.01
CA GLU A 766 -53.65 5.16 -22.08
C GLU A 766 -53.53 4.05 -21.02
N ILE A 767 -54.37 4.23 -20.02
CA ILE A 767 -54.78 3.34 -18.95
C ILE A 767 -55.15 1.95 -19.51
N GLU A 768 -54.56 0.89 -18.93
CA GLU A 768 -55.28 -0.33 -18.52
C GLU A 768 -54.36 -1.22 -17.65
N GLN A 769 -54.70 -1.34 -16.35
CA GLN A 769 -54.41 -2.54 -15.55
C GLN A 769 -55.50 -3.60 -15.84
N PRO A 770 -55.36 -4.91 -15.49
CA PRO A 770 -54.34 -5.54 -14.63
C PRO A 770 -53.75 -6.86 -15.20
N ILE A 771 -52.76 -7.45 -14.52
CA ILE A 771 -52.68 -8.87 -14.08
C ILE A 771 -51.23 -9.28 -13.78
N PHE A 772 -51.06 -9.89 -12.60
CA PHE A 772 -49.98 -10.81 -12.16
C PHE A 772 -48.72 -10.29 -11.45
N LEU A 773 -48.88 -10.11 -10.14
CA LEU A 773 -48.04 -10.81 -9.15
C LEU A 773 -48.36 -12.32 -9.18
N ALA A 774 -47.45 -13.14 -9.73
CA ALA A 774 -47.13 -14.50 -9.24
C ALA A 774 -45.99 -15.11 -10.08
N LYS A 775 -44.89 -15.45 -9.39
CA LYS A 775 -43.63 -16.07 -9.87
C LYS A 775 -42.57 -15.10 -10.42
N LEU A 776 -41.86 -14.45 -9.50
CA LEU A 776 -40.41 -14.60 -9.34
C LEU A 776 -39.99 -14.13 -7.95
#